data_AF-A0A8H8N7Y4-F1
#
_entry.id   AF-A0A8H8N7Y4-F1
#
_cell.length_a   1.000
_cell.length_b   1.000
_cell.length_c   1.000
_cell.angle_alpha   90.00
_cell.angle_beta   90.00
_cell.angle_gamma   90.00
#
_symmetry.space_group_name_H-M   'P 1'
#
loop_
_entity.id
_entity.type
_entity.pdbx_description
1 polymer ?
#
loop_
_entity_poly.entity_id
_entity_poly.type
_entity_poly.pdbx_seq_one_letter_code
_entity_poly.pdbx_strand_id
1 'polypeptide(L)'
;MTTPSRPEHTSIQNDASDSLPPSLAGRAPIACPVKGGEFPQVIPALETHKGRNLILCFDGTGDQYDHDNSNIVRFFQLLKKDDRSKQMVDYQAGLGTGVNSRGSANSLFNRISKAVDGAIATGLRTHVRGGYEFLMQNYTEGDRISMFGFSRGAYTARALAGMLHKVGLLPAHNYEQVKFAYHMFKRDDEEGWKMSNGFKRAFSIDVKIDFLGVFDTVNSVGIIPRELPVAKSNYLVRVFRHAVALDERRAKFKANLWGWSTEQEEKLCEGGKHKKYHKPERQGSLGTVWELISGGDNKEDRGRTKERAGSNSPVHRNSRITHATPASFASHIYDRDQEDKIAEQLIGNQPLGPVADLMLGGGLAFFWPNSTKGSSRKDSRDLIAEAKRAGYNAFATRAGFDALGGGKTAKLPYLGVFTPGHMSYEVDRDPKLEPSLLEMTKTALETLKRATKDSSKGYFIMVEASRIDHAGHSNDLIGHLHEIIMYNTVVDYLKSWVDSNDDTVLIGTADHECAGLTLGGIVTTGEYQYNPAPLAGGKHSSSYLASQWASYNGSDPDGYLNSLFEQYGINDANSTEIQVAKDHKSSSSFNDIHFGQSLTRRAMVKWATLGHTAVDVNLIGYGPNSELLRGNHDNTEVGLFINDQLGLDLPSVTKLLNDKKNEDWLVNKVGRDKVEHGVKSGARRRALGHQHN
;
A
#
# COMPACT_ATOMS: atom_id res chain seq x y z
N MET A 1 -9.09 41.25 -46.89
CA MET A 1 -9.36 39.84 -46.53
C MET A 1 -9.72 39.82 -45.04
N THR A 2 -10.96 40.11 -44.65
CA THR A 2 -12.17 39.26 -44.73
C THR A 2 -12.22 38.17 -43.65
N THR A 3 -12.31 38.59 -42.39
CA THR A 3 -13.12 37.88 -41.38
C THR A 3 -14.58 38.36 -41.50
N PRO A 4 -15.57 37.46 -41.45
CA PRO A 4 -16.96 37.80 -41.16
C PRO A 4 -17.44 37.24 -39.82
N SER A 5 -18.56 37.78 -39.32
CA SER A 5 -19.09 37.55 -37.98
C SER A 5 -20.04 36.35 -37.85
N ARG A 6 -20.19 35.92 -36.60
CA ARG A 6 -21.25 35.06 -36.04
C ARG A 6 -22.67 35.49 -36.45
N PRO A 7 -23.61 34.54 -36.69
CA PRO A 7 -25.06 34.75 -36.58
C PRO A 7 -25.67 34.07 -35.33
N GLU A 8 -26.95 34.34 -35.05
CA GLU A 8 -27.60 34.04 -33.76
C GLU A 8 -28.59 32.85 -33.79
N HIS A 9 -29.35 32.68 -32.70
CA HIS A 9 -30.28 31.59 -32.44
C HIS A 9 -31.51 31.54 -33.38
N THR A 10 -32.06 30.34 -33.56
CA THR A 10 -33.46 30.09 -33.94
C THR A 10 -34.15 29.21 -32.91
N SER A 11 -35.44 29.44 -32.68
CA SER A 11 -36.28 28.75 -31.68
C SER A 11 -37.48 28.04 -32.32
N ILE A 12 -37.95 26.97 -31.68
CA ILE A 12 -39.26 26.27 -31.81
C ILE A 12 -39.29 25.29 -30.62
N GLN A 13 -40.03 25.57 -29.55
CA GLN A 13 -41.46 25.30 -29.30
C GLN A 13 -41.76 23.85 -28.86
N ASN A 14 -42.54 23.72 -27.78
CA ASN A 14 -43.06 22.47 -27.22
C ASN A 14 -44.49 22.23 -27.72
N ASP A 15 -44.93 20.98 -27.74
CA ASP A 15 -46.31 20.58 -27.39
C ASP A 15 -46.31 19.17 -26.77
N ALA A 16 -47.39 18.77 -26.10
CA ALA A 16 -47.41 17.64 -25.15
C ALA A 16 -48.59 16.66 -25.32
N SER A 17 -48.43 15.44 -24.79
CA SER A 17 -49.53 14.48 -24.55
C SER A 17 -49.14 13.47 -23.45
N ASP A 18 -50.08 13.15 -22.55
CA ASP A 18 -49.81 12.49 -21.25
C ASP A 18 -49.68 10.96 -21.26
N SER A 19 -48.96 10.41 -20.26
CA SER A 19 -49.54 9.41 -19.32
C SER A 19 -48.58 8.95 -18.20
N LEU A 20 -49.06 9.03 -16.96
CA LEU A 20 -48.56 8.50 -15.67
C LEU A 20 -49.80 8.35 -14.73
N PRO A 21 -49.78 7.75 -13.52
CA PRO A 21 -48.69 7.19 -12.69
C PRO A 21 -48.95 5.68 -12.44
N PRO A 22 -48.64 5.00 -11.29
CA PRO A 22 -47.75 5.25 -10.13
C PRO A 22 -46.73 4.11 -9.86
N SER A 23 -45.80 4.14 -8.90
CA SER A 23 -45.12 5.22 -8.12
C SER A 23 -43.95 4.62 -7.31
N LEU A 24 -42.89 5.38 -7.04
CA LEU A 24 -41.87 5.05 -6.02
C LEU A 24 -41.63 6.27 -5.12
N ALA A 25 -42.02 6.17 -3.84
CA ALA A 25 -41.82 7.23 -2.84
C ALA A 25 -41.09 6.65 -1.62
N GLY A 26 -39.83 7.02 -1.42
CA GLY A 26 -39.02 6.43 -0.33
C GLY A 26 -37.59 6.95 -0.22
N ARG A 27 -37.42 8.12 0.42
CA ARG A 27 -36.16 8.74 0.87
C ARG A 27 -35.19 9.22 -0.23
N ALA A 28 -34.90 10.53 -0.21
CA ALA A 28 -33.80 11.13 -0.97
C ALA A 28 -32.52 11.22 -0.11
N PRO A 29 -31.31 11.04 -0.68
CA PRO A 29 -30.08 11.49 -0.07
C PRO A 29 -30.00 13.03 -0.08
N ILE A 30 -29.51 13.64 1.00
CA ILE A 30 -29.26 15.09 1.04
C ILE A 30 -27.93 15.37 0.32
N ALA A 31 -28.00 16.01 -0.85
CA ALA A 31 -26.83 16.48 -1.57
C ALA A 31 -26.41 17.88 -1.10
N CYS A 32 -25.12 18.08 -0.81
CA CYS A 32 -24.52 19.39 -0.61
C CYS A 32 -23.70 19.78 -1.86
N PRO A 33 -24.20 20.68 -2.74
CA PRO A 33 -23.47 21.10 -3.93
C PRO A 33 -22.50 22.25 -3.61
N VAL A 34 -21.20 21.98 -3.60
CA VAL A 34 -20.17 23.04 -3.55
C VAL A 34 -19.84 23.49 -4.97
N LYS A 35 -20.37 24.64 -5.37
CA LYS A 35 -20.00 25.31 -6.64
C LYS A 35 -18.92 26.38 -6.38
N GLY A 36 -17.73 26.16 -6.92
CA GLY A 36 -16.79 27.22 -7.32
C GLY A 36 -15.92 27.87 -6.24
N GLY A 37 -14.61 27.69 -6.39
CA GLY A 37 -13.64 28.79 -6.34
C GLY A 37 -13.19 29.37 -4.99
N GLU A 38 -14.04 29.41 -3.95
CA GLU A 38 -13.71 30.09 -2.69
C GLU A 38 -13.36 29.13 -1.55
N PHE A 39 -12.36 29.52 -0.74
CA PHE A 39 -12.02 28.80 0.50
C PHE A 39 -13.16 28.94 1.53
N PRO A 40 -13.51 27.87 2.28
CA PRO A 40 -14.60 27.92 3.25
C PRO A 40 -14.28 28.91 4.38
N GLN A 41 -15.09 29.97 4.49
CA GLN A 41 -14.94 31.06 5.47
C GLN A 41 -14.88 30.58 6.93
N VAL A 42 -15.56 29.47 7.25
CA VAL A 42 -15.57 28.83 8.58
C VAL A 42 -15.60 27.30 8.39
N ILE A 43 -14.84 26.56 9.20
CA ILE A 43 -14.94 25.10 9.26
C ILE A 43 -16.16 24.70 10.10
N PRO A 44 -17.14 23.94 9.55
CA PRO A 44 -18.32 23.52 10.31
C PRO A 44 -17.96 22.50 11.40
N ALA A 45 -18.69 22.52 12.51
CA ALA A 45 -18.51 21.56 13.59
C ALA A 45 -18.99 20.16 13.18
N LEU A 46 -18.19 19.13 13.48
CA LEU A 46 -18.51 17.73 13.15
C LEU A 46 -19.60 17.18 14.09
N GLU A 47 -20.83 17.08 13.59
CA GLU A 47 -21.99 16.57 14.35
C GLU A 47 -22.00 15.03 14.49
N THR A 48 -21.02 14.47 15.21
CA THR A 48 -20.97 13.05 15.60
C THR A 48 -20.33 12.79 16.97
N HIS A 49 -20.18 13.80 17.83
CA HIS A 49 -19.53 13.64 19.15
C HIS A 49 -20.28 14.31 20.31
N LYS A 50 -20.12 13.74 21.52
CA LYS A 50 -20.76 14.24 22.76
C LYS A 50 -19.89 15.22 23.57
N GLY A 51 -18.60 15.37 23.24
CA GLY A 51 -17.67 16.31 23.87
C GLY A 51 -17.02 17.25 22.86
N ARG A 52 -16.45 18.35 23.34
CA ARG A 52 -16.10 19.57 22.59
C ARG A 52 -14.76 19.45 21.88
N ASN A 53 -14.47 20.35 20.94
CA ASN A 53 -13.14 20.49 20.34
C ASN A 53 -12.31 21.51 21.12
N LEU A 54 -11.11 21.13 21.55
CA LEU A 54 -10.11 22.01 22.17
C LEU A 54 -8.92 22.13 21.21
N ILE A 55 -8.83 23.24 20.49
CA ILE A 55 -7.89 23.42 19.37
C ILE A 55 -6.77 24.39 19.77
N LEU A 56 -5.53 23.91 19.82
CA LEU A 56 -4.35 24.72 20.14
C LEU A 56 -3.50 24.96 18.89
N CYS A 57 -3.13 26.21 18.64
CA CYS A 57 -2.40 26.65 17.45
C CYS A 57 -1.09 27.35 17.84
N PHE A 58 0.05 26.78 17.44
CA PHE A 58 1.40 27.25 17.81
C PHE A 58 2.18 27.71 16.57
N ASP A 59 2.55 29.00 16.51
CA ASP A 59 3.12 29.58 15.29
C ASP A 59 4.65 29.41 15.12
N GLY A 60 5.14 29.68 13.91
CA GLY A 60 6.57 29.67 13.62
C GLY A 60 7.31 30.85 14.25
N THR A 61 8.63 30.75 14.40
CA THR A 61 9.43 31.77 15.10
C THR A 61 9.50 33.09 14.33
N GLY A 62 9.05 34.16 14.98
CA GLY A 62 8.92 35.50 14.39
C GLY A 62 7.51 35.77 13.88
N ASP A 63 6.71 34.72 13.65
CA ASP A 63 5.36 34.83 13.13
C ASP A 63 4.39 35.32 14.22
N GLN A 64 3.35 36.05 13.80
CA GLN A 64 2.19 36.47 14.58
C GLN A 64 1.05 36.83 13.62
N TYR A 65 -0.08 37.32 14.13
CA TYR A 65 -1.05 38.02 13.28
C TYR A 65 -0.51 39.39 12.85
N ASP A 66 -0.25 39.56 11.56
CA ASP A 66 0.06 40.85 10.93
C ASP A 66 -0.44 40.92 9.47
N HIS A 67 0.38 41.38 8.53
CA HIS A 67 0.03 41.47 7.11
C HIS A 67 0.48 40.24 6.29
N ASP A 68 1.47 39.46 6.74
CA ASP A 68 1.95 38.23 6.07
C ASP A 68 1.64 36.98 6.91
N ASN A 69 0.34 36.74 7.11
CA ASN A 69 -0.17 35.74 8.04
C ASN A 69 0.23 34.31 7.66
N SER A 70 0.78 33.56 8.62
CA SER A 70 1.19 32.15 8.46
C SER A 70 -0.01 31.22 8.21
N ASN A 71 0.26 29.98 7.79
CA ASN A 71 -0.78 28.94 7.66
C ASN A 71 -1.47 28.61 9.00
N ILE A 72 -0.82 28.84 10.15
CA ILE A 72 -1.43 28.66 11.47
C ILE A 72 -2.40 29.79 11.78
N VAL A 73 -2.04 31.04 11.46
CA VAL A 73 -2.97 32.17 11.59
C VAL A 73 -4.17 32.01 10.65
N ARG A 74 -3.93 31.65 9.38
CA ARG A 74 -4.99 31.39 8.39
C ARG A 74 -5.94 30.28 8.86
N PHE A 75 -5.41 29.16 9.34
CA PHE A 75 -6.23 28.09 9.92
C PHE A 75 -7.03 28.58 11.13
N PHE A 76 -6.39 29.29 12.06
CA PHE A 76 -7.05 29.81 13.26
C PHE A 76 -8.16 30.83 12.94
N GLN A 77 -8.04 31.61 11.86
CA GLN A 77 -9.10 32.48 11.37
C GLN A 77 -10.39 31.70 11.07
N LEU A 78 -10.29 30.54 10.39
CA LEU A 78 -11.45 29.71 9.98
C LEU A 78 -12.14 28.96 11.15
N LEU A 79 -11.56 28.95 12.35
CA LEU A 79 -12.15 28.27 13.50
C LEU A 79 -13.29 29.07 14.13
N LYS A 80 -14.40 28.41 14.50
CA LYS A 80 -15.45 28.97 15.35
C LYS A 80 -14.90 29.31 16.75
N LYS A 81 -15.28 30.47 17.33
CA LYS A 81 -14.69 31.04 18.58
C LYS A 81 -15.70 31.53 19.63
N ASP A 82 -16.94 31.77 19.19
CA ASP A 82 -18.08 32.28 19.97
C ASP A 82 -18.74 31.21 20.86
N ASP A 83 -18.65 29.94 20.48
CA ASP A 83 -19.43 28.84 21.05
C ASP A 83 -18.57 27.86 21.85
N ARG A 84 -18.21 28.26 23.07
CA ARG A 84 -17.45 27.46 24.04
C ARG A 84 -18.15 26.16 24.48
N SER A 85 -19.43 25.99 24.12
CA SER A 85 -20.18 24.75 24.36
C SER A 85 -19.88 23.67 23.31
N LYS A 86 -19.32 24.04 22.16
CA LYS A 86 -18.89 23.12 21.08
C LYS A 86 -17.39 23.17 20.81
N GLN A 87 -16.76 24.34 20.92
CA GLN A 87 -15.35 24.53 20.56
C GLN A 87 -14.67 25.63 21.39
N MET A 88 -13.46 25.37 21.86
CA MET A 88 -12.56 26.36 22.43
C MET A 88 -11.23 26.34 21.68
N VAL A 89 -10.64 27.52 21.49
CA VAL A 89 -9.43 27.69 20.68
C VAL A 89 -8.38 28.51 21.43
N ASP A 90 -7.11 28.12 21.29
CA ASP A 90 -5.93 28.81 21.80
C ASP A 90 -4.99 29.11 20.63
N TYR A 91 -4.47 30.33 20.56
CA TYR A 91 -3.46 30.72 19.58
C TYR A 91 -2.27 31.34 20.30
N GLN A 92 -1.08 30.84 19.94
CA GLN A 92 0.18 31.30 20.48
C GLN A 92 1.10 31.70 19.34
N ALA A 93 1.44 32.99 19.31
CA ALA A 93 2.42 33.56 18.39
C ALA A 93 3.80 32.91 18.52
N GLY A 94 4.67 33.20 17.57
CA GLY A 94 5.98 32.61 17.42
C GLY A 94 6.92 32.73 18.61
N LEU A 95 7.82 31.73 18.76
CA LEU A 95 8.92 31.85 19.72
C LEU A 95 9.81 33.06 19.34
N GLY A 96 9.80 34.11 20.15
CA GLY A 96 10.69 35.27 20.02
C GLY A 96 10.05 36.57 19.52
N THR A 97 8.77 36.59 19.15
CA THR A 97 8.15 37.74 18.47
C THR A 97 8.06 39.03 19.31
N GLY A 98 8.31 38.95 20.64
CA GLY A 98 8.43 40.12 21.53
C GLY A 98 9.85 40.71 21.71
N VAL A 99 10.90 40.16 21.09
CA VAL A 99 12.30 40.56 21.37
C VAL A 99 12.74 41.81 20.59
N ASN A 100 12.08 42.13 19.47
CA ASN A 100 12.50 43.19 18.54
C ASN A 100 12.18 44.64 18.99
N SER A 101 11.89 44.88 20.28
CA SER A 101 11.50 46.20 20.82
C SER A 101 12.40 46.67 21.99
N ARG A 102 13.71 46.73 21.75
CA ARG A 102 14.70 47.56 22.47
C ARG A 102 15.99 47.63 21.66
N GLY A 103 16.35 48.82 21.18
CA GLY A 103 17.41 49.02 20.18
C GLY A 103 18.76 49.53 20.70
N SER A 104 19.43 50.31 19.85
CA SER A 104 20.82 50.80 19.96
C SER A 104 21.90 49.85 19.41
N ALA A 105 23.05 50.43 19.04
CA ALA A 105 23.87 49.93 17.94
C ALA A 105 25.29 49.44 18.31
N ASN A 106 25.85 48.66 17.37
CA ASN A 106 27.27 48.27 17.20
C ASN A 106 27.89 47.20 18.12
N SER A 107 28.72 46.37 17.47
CA SER A 107 29.76 45.48 18.02
C SER A 107 29.34 44.38 19.03
N LEU A 108 28.54 43.38 18.61
CA LEU A 108 28.15 42.28 19.54
C LEU A 108 27.91 40.85 18.97
N PHE A 109 28.27 40.53 17.73
CA PHE A 109 27.82 39.30 17.03
C PHE A 109 27.91 37.97 17.82
N ASN A 110 29.01 37.71 18.55
CA ASN A 110 29.18 36.45 19.30
C ASN A 110 28.43 36.38 20.65
N ARG A 111 27.87 37.48 21.16
CA ARG A 111 26.96 37.44 22.32
C ARG A 111 25.49 37.35 21.89
N ILE A 112 25.17 37.79 20.67
CA ILE A 112 23.81 37.78 20.12
C ILE A 112 23.27 36.35 20.02
N SER A 113 24.04 35.36 19.51
CA SER A 113 23.59 33.95 19.47
C SER A 113 23.14 33.48 20.85
N LYS A 114 24.01 33.52 21.88
CA LYS A 114 23.68 33.00 23.21
C LYS A 114 22.46 33.69 23.85
N ALA A 115 22.25 34.98 23.56
CA ALA A 115 21.06 35.70 24.00
C ALA A 115 19.78 35.26 23.27
N VAL A 116 19.85 35.09 21.94
CA VAL A 116 18.74 34.61 21.10
C VAL A 116 18.40 33.15 21.39
N ASP A 117 19.42 32.27 21.49
CA ASP A 117 19.28 30.86 21.84
C ASP A 117 18.63 30.70 23.24
N GLY A 118 19.04 31.53 24.20
CA GLY A 118 18.44 31.59 25.54
C GLY A 118 17.00 32.11 25.54
N ALA A 119 16.68 33.10 24.71
CA ALA A 119 15.32 33.61 24.52
C ALA A 119 14.40 32.56 23.88
N ILE A 120 14.88 31.83 22.85
CA ILE A 120 14.14 30.75 22.19
C ILE A 120 13.86 29.59 23.17
N ALA A 121 14.86 29.16 23.94
CA ALA A 121 14.70 28.10 24.95
C ALA A 121 13.77 28.51 26.12
N THR A 122 13.71 29.81 26.43
CA THR A 122 12.76 30.37 27.40
C THR A 122 11.34 30.46 26.81
N GLY A 123 11.23 30.87 25.54
CA GLY A 123 9.97 30.85 24.78
C GLY A 123 9.36 29.45 24.74
N LEU A 124 10.10 28.44 24.26
CA LEU A 124 9.60 27.05 24.16
C LEU A 124 9.05 26.53 25.51
N ARG A 125 9.70 26.87 26.63
CA ARG A 125 9.20 26.57 27.98
C ARG A 125 7.86 27.25 28.26
N THR A 126 7.75 28.54 27.95
CA THR A 126 6.55 29.34 28.18
C THR A 126 5.38 28.85 27.33
N HIS A 127 5.58 28.56 26.05
CA HIS A 127 4.51 28.13 25.15
C HIS A 127 4.01 26.70 25.45
N VAL A 128 4.91 25.73 25.69
CA VAL A 128 4.50 24.38 26.12
C VAL A 128 3.71 24.46 27.43
N ARG A 129 4.16 25.28 28.39
CA ARG A 129 3.40 25.49 29.64
C ARG A 129 2.08 26.21 29.43
N GLY A 130 2.01 27.22 28.56
CA GLY A 130 0.77 27.94 28.25
C GLY A 130 -0.30 27.03 27.66
N GLY A 131 0.07 26.19 26.69
CA GLY A 131 -0.87 25.21 26.10
C GLY A 131 -1.28 24.11 27.10
N TYR A 132 -0.36 23.71 27.99
CA TYR A 132 -0.69 22.82 29.10
C TYR A 132 -1.64 23.48 30.11
N GLU A 133 -1.42 24.75 30.46
CA GLU A 133 -2.24 25.53 31.38
C GLU A 133 -3.65 25.80 30.79
N PHE A 134 -3.75 26.04 29.48
CA PHE A 134 -5.01 26.09 28.75
C PHE A 134 -5.79 24.77 28.87
N LEU A 135 -5.16 23.63 28.60
CA LEU A 135 -5.82 22.32 28.74
C LEU A 135 -6.19 22.04 30.20
N MET A 136 -5.32 22.36 31.15
CA MET A 136 -5.53 22.16 32.59
C MET A 136 -6.77 22.91 33.10
N GLN A 137 -7.05 24.12 32.59
CA GLN A 137 -8.26 24.86 32.99
C GLN A 137 -9.54 24.45 32.25
N ASN A 138 -9.43 23.97 31.00
CA ASN A 138 -10.57 23.88 30.09
C ASN A 138 -10.99 22.46 29.70
N TYR A 139 -10.18 21.42 29.94
CA TYR A 139 -10.52 20.04 29.59
C TYR A 139 -11.61 19.44 30.47
N THR A 140 -12.62 18.85 29.84
CA THR A 140 -13.63 17.96 30.45
C THR A 140 -13.58 16.59 29.79
N GLU A 141 -13.95 15.54 30.53
CA GLU A 141 -13.85 14.16 30.02
C GLU A 141 -14.75 13.96 28.79
N GLY A 142 -14.14 13.52 27.69
CA GLY A 142 -14.80 13.40 26.38
C GLY A 142 -14.51 14.55 25.41
N ASP A 143 -13.81 15.61 25.81
CA ASP A 143 -13.32 16.62 24.85
C ASP A 143 -12.22 16.05 23.94
N ARG A 144 -12.22 16.47 22.66
CA ARG A 144 -11.21 16.17 21.65
C ARG A 144 -10.13 17.25 21.66
N ILE A 145 -8.91 16.90 22.02
CA ILE A 145 -7.76 17.80 21.94
C ILE A 145 -7.18 17.72 20.52
N SER A 146 -7.09 18.85 19.83
CA SER A 146 -6.42 18.97 18.54
C SER A 146 -5.32 20.02 18.60
N MET A 147 -4.15 19.71 18.04
CA MET A 147 -3.00 20.61 18.05
C MET A 147 -2.48 20.86 16.65
N PHE A 148 -2.14 22.11 16.37
CA PHE A 148 -1.62 22.56 15.08
C PHE A 148 -0.37 23.40 15.30
N GLY A 149 0.67 23.25 14.48
CA GLY A 149 1.80 24.17 14.53
C GLY A 149 2.72 24.19 13.32
N PHE A 150 3.47 25.28 13.15
CA PHE A 150 4.40 25.49 12.05
C PHE A 150 5.84 25.68 12.55
N SER A 151 6.85 25.22 11.82
CA SER A 151 8.28 25.46 12.11
C SER A 151 8.70 25.06 13.54
N ARG A 152 8.84 26.02 14.45
CA ARG A 152 9.17 25.82 15.87
C ARG A 152 7.93 25.78 16.78
N GLY A 153 6.79 26.32 16.33
CA GLY A 153 5.48 26.05 16.90
C GLY A 153 5.06 24.60 16.68
N ALA A 154 5.40 24.00 15.53
CA ALA A 154 5.25 22.55 15.30
C ALA A 154 6.01 21.72 16.36
N TYR A 155 7.26 22.08 16.65
CA TYR A 155 8.04 21.45 17.71
C TYR A 155 7.43 21.67 19.11
N THR A 156 6.84 22.85 19.34
CA THR A 156 6.11 23.19 20.58
C THR A 156 4.86 22.31 20.76
N ALA A 157 4.07 22.10 19.70
CA ALA A 157 2.91 21.21 19.72
C ALA A 157 3.31 19.75 20.03
N ARG A 158 4.36 19.24 19.39
CA ARG A 158 4.92 17.90 19.69
C ARG A 158 5.42 17.80 21.13
N ALA A 159 6.09 18.84 21.65
CA ALA A 159 6.59 18.87 23.02
C ALA A 159 5.45 18.92 24.06
N LEU A 160 4.34 19.62 23.79
CA LEU A 160 3.15 19.58 24.63
C LEU A 160 2.51 18.18 24.60
N ALA A 161 2.41 17.54 23.44
CA ALA A 161 1.92 16.16 23.34
C ALA A 161 2.79 15.20 24.18
N GLY A 162 4.12 15.31 24.09
CA GLY A 162 5.06 14.53 24.89
C GLY A 162 4.92 14.78 26.40
N MET A 163 4.67 16.02 26.82
CA MET A 163 4.38 16.36 28.21
C MET A 163 3.08 15.71 28.71
N LEU A 164 1.98 15.79 27.95
CA LEU A 164 0.70 15.16 28.30
C LEU A 164 0.82 13.64 28.43
N HIS A 165 1.61 12.99 27.58
CA HIS A 165 1.91 11.56 27.71
C HIS A 165 2.63 11.30 29.04
N LYS A 166 3.80 11.91 29.21
CA LYS A 166 4.76 11.54 30.25
C LYS A 166 4.34 11.92 31.66
N VAL A 167 3.70 13.08 31.85
CA VAL A 167 3.26 13.54 33.19
C VAL A 167 1.75 13.61 33.37
N GLY A 168 0.95 13.34 32.32
CA GLY A 168 -0.52 13.47 32.36
C GLY A 168 -0.98 14.94 32.32
N LEU A 169 -2.29 15.16 32.44
CA LEU A 169 -2.87 16.48 32.61
C LEU A 169 -3.27 16.73 34.07
N LEU A 170 -2.77 17.80 34.68
CA LEU A 170 -3.20 18.24 36.01
C LEU A 170 -4.69 18.68 36.02
N PRO A 171 -5.42 18.54 37.13
CA PRO A 171 -6.72 19.20 37.32
C PRO A 171 -6.61 20.73 37.34
N ALA A 172 -7.72 21.41 37.07
CA ALA A 172 -7.83 22.87 37.06
C ALA A 172 -7.22 23.54 38.31
N HIS A 173 -6.79 24.79 38.12
CA HIS A 173 -6.16 25.67 39.12
C HIS A 173 -4.83 25.20 39.76
N ASN A 174 -4.26 24.04 39.40
CA ASN A 174 -2.99 23.52 39.94
C ASN A 174 -1.71 24.20 39.37
N TYR A 175 -1.73 25.53 39.22
CA TYR A 175 -0.70 26.32 38.52
C TYR A 175 0.74 26.12 39.03
N GLU A 176 0.93 26.00 40.35
CA GLU A 176 2.27 25.78 40.92
C GLU A 176 2.87 24.43 40.48
N GLN A 177 2.03 23.40 40.31
CA GLN A 177 2.48 22.07 39.89
C GLN A 177 2.92 22.02 38.43
N VAL A 178 2.50 22.95 37.57
CA VAL A 178 2.92 22.98 36.15
C VAL A 178 4.44 23.19 36.01
N LYS A 179 5.05 23.97 36.92
CA LYS A 179 6.50 24.19 36.95
C LYS A 179 7.25 22.87 37.19
N PHE A 180 6.74 22.05 38.10
CA PHE A 180 7.29 20.73 38.43
C PHE A 180 7.01 19.69 37.33
N ALA A 181 5.77 19.65 36.82
CA ALA A 181 5.37 18.80 35.70
C ALA A 181 6.27 19.00 34.46
N TYR A 182 6.53 20.25 34.08
CA TYR A 182 7.43 20.58 32.97
C TYR A 182 8.89 20.19 33.26
N HIS A 183 9.34 20.30 34.52
CA HIS A 183 10.67 19.85 34.92
C HIS A 183 10.83 18.32 34.84
N MET A 184 9.82 17.56 35.27
CA MET A 184 9.82 16.09 35.20
C MET A 184 9.74 15.57 33.76
N PHE A 185 8.86 16.15 32.93
CA PHE A 185 8.80 15.88 31.49
C PHE A 185 10.19 15.93 30.83
N LYS A 186 10.96 16.97 31.16
CA LYS A 186 12.31 17.23 30.64
C LYS A 186 13.42 16.26 31.09
N ARG A 187 13.21 15.41 32.11
CA ARG A 187 14.21 14.43 32.55
C ARG A 187 14.05 13.13 31.77
N ASP A 188 14.95 12.88 30.83
CA ASP A 188 14.96 11.75 29.90
C ASP A 188 15.54 10.44 30.48
N ASP A 189 16.09 10.48 31.70
CA ASP A 189 16.65 9.34 32.43
C ASP A 189 15.59 8.40 33.07
N GLU A 190 16.00 7.19 33.45
CA GLU A 190 15.15 6.18 34.10
C GLU A 190 14.50 6.73 35.38
N GLU A 191 15.27 7.49 36.19
CA GLU A 191 14.72 8.17 37.38
C GLU A 191 13.66 9.20 36.98
N GLY A 192 13.90 10.03 35.95
CA GLY A 192 12.94 10.99 35.42
C GLY A 192 11.64 10.34 34.94
N TRP A 193 11.72 9.18 34.28
CA TRP A 193 10.55 8.38 33.91
C TRP A 193 9.82 7.80 35.13
N LYS A 194 10.55 7.22 36.09
CA LYS A 194 10.00 6.69 37.35
C LYS A 194 9.30 7.77 38.17
N MET A 195 9.89 8.96 38.27
CA MET A 195 9.31 10.16 38.90
C MET A 195 8.10 10.66 38.13
N SER A 196 8.17 10.77 36.81
CA SER A 196 7.04 11.21 35.96
C SER A 196 5.83 10.28 36.10
N ASN A 197 6.06 8.96 36.07
CA ASN A 197 5.03 7.95 36.31
C ASN A 197 4.46 8.01 37.73
N GLY A 198 5.26 8.37 38.73
CA GLY A 198 4.81 8.65 40.11
C GLY A 198 3.91 9.88 40.18
N PHE A 199 4.37 11.03 39.66
CA PHE A 199 3.65 12.30 39.61
C PHE A 199 2.33 12.17 38.84
N LYS A 200 2.36 11.52 37.67
CA LYS A 200 1.18 11.26 36.84
C LYS A 200 0.12 10.47 37.60
N ARG A 201 0.52 9.46 38.38
CA ARG A 201 -0.40 8.68 39.23
C ARG A 201 -0.95 9.44 40.44
N ALA A 202 -0.21 10.43 40.95
CA ALA A 202 -0.57 11.15 42.18
C ALA A 202 -1.39 12.42 41.94
N PHE A 203 -1.14 13.12 40.82
CA PHE A 203 -1.66 14.48 40.60
C PHE A 203 -2.40 14.67 39.27
N SER A 204 -2.35 13.72 38.32
CA SER A 204 -2.84 13.95 36.95
C SER A 204 -3.89 12.93 36.49
N ILE A 205 -4.68 13.34 35.49
CA ILE A 205 -5.54 12.47 34.69
C ILE A 205 -4.86 12.09 33.37
N ASP A 206 -5.32 10.99 32.77
CA ASP A 206 -4.99 10.62 31.40
C ASP A 206 -5.93 11.35 30.42
N VAL A 207 -5.39 11.90 29.34
CA VAL A 207 -6.13 12.54 28.25
C VAL A 207 -5.67 11.99 26.90
N LYS A 208 -6.50 12.11 25.85
CA LYS A 208 -6.15 11.70 24.49
C LYS A 208 -6.05 12.91 23.56
N ILE A 209 -5.13 12.86 22.61
CA ILE A 209 -4.94 13.87 21.57
C ILE A 209 -5.56 13.31 20.30
N ASP A 210 -6.67 13.90 19.87
CA ASP A 210 -7.44 13.41 18.72
C ASP A 210 -6.73 13.67 17.39
N PHE A 211 -6.01 14.79 17.30
CA PHE A 211 -5.28 15.20 16.10
C PHE A 211 -4.04 16.04 16.44
N LEU A 212 -2.91 15.79 15.77
CA LEU A 212 -1.70 16.60 15.80
C LEU A 212 -1.24 16.87 14.35
N GLY A 213 -1.54 18.07 13.85
CA GLY A 213 -1.14 18.55 12.54
C GLY A 213 0.08 19.45 12.63
N VAL A 214 1.12 19.20 11.83
CA VAL A 214 2.32 20.04 11.82
C VAL A 214 2.77 20.38 10.40
N PHE A 215 3.27 21.59 10.24
CA PHE A 215 3.87 22.10 9.00
C PHE A 215 5.37 22.33 9.25
N ASP A 216 6.23 21.73 8.43
CA ASP A 216 7.69 21.95 8.39
C ASP A 216 8.36 21.98 9.78
N THR A 217 8.18 20.91 10.56
CA THR A 217 8.75 20.84 11.92
C THR A 217 10.28 20.94 11.86
N VAL A 218 10.89 21.93 12.52
CA VAL A 218 12.35 22.06 12.61
C VAL A 218 12.83 22.03 14.06
N ASN A 219 14.03 21.48 14.29
CA ASN A 219 14.60 21.38 15.63
C ASN A 219 14.99 22.75 16.21
N SER A 220 14.82 22.91 17.53
CA SER A 220 15.32 24.08 18.25
C SER A 220 16.84 24.12 18.21
N VAL A 221 17.41 25.16 17.60
CA VAL A 221 18.86 25.29 17.44
C VAL A 221 19.53 25.60 18.79
N GLY A 222 20.71 25.03 18.99
CA GLY A 222 21.59 25.25 20.13
C GLY A 222 22.88 24.47 19.92
N ILE A 223 23.97 24.86 20.60
CA ILE A 223 25.32 24.30 20.36
C ILE A 223 25.42 22.80 20.66
N ILE A 224 24.48 22.25 21.46
CA ILE A 224 24.23 20.81 21.56
C ILE A 224 22.72 20.59 21.35
N PRO A 225 22.29 19.77 20.37
CA PRO A 225 20.87 19.48 20.15
C PRO A 225 20.36 18.50 21.22
N ARG A 226 19.91 19.04 22.35
CA ARG A 226 19.11 18.30 23.34
C ARG A 226 17.64 18.34 22.94
N GLU A 227 17.21 17.30 22.24
CA GLU A 227 15.80 17.09 21.91
C GLU A 227 15.00 16.80 23.20
N LEU A 228 13.74 17.26 23.25
CA LEU A 228 12.82 16.90 24.32
C LEU A 228 12.33 15.45 24.11
N PRO A 229 12.26 14.62 25.16
CA PRO A 229 11.82 13.22 25.03
C PRO A 229 10.36 13.17 24.57
N VAL A 230 9.97 12.10 23.85
CA VAL A 230 8.59 11.89 23.35
C VAL A 230 8.14 12.96 22.33
N ALA A 231 9.06 13.76 21.77
CA ALA A 231 8.77 14.72 20.70
C ALA A 231 8.87 14.14 19.27
N LYS A 232 9.15 12.84 19.14
CA LYS A 232 9.26 12.10 17.86
C LYS A 232 8.22 10.99 17.69
N SER A 233 7.74 10.40 18.78
CA SER A 233 6.79 9.29 18.82
C SER A 233 5.91 9.42 20.08
N ASN A 234 4.61 9.12 20.00
CA ASN A 234 3.68 9.30 21.13
C ASN A 234 2.32 8.58 20.91
N TYR A 235 2.00 7.58 21.73
CA TYR A 235 0.74 6.82 21.63
C TYR A 235 -0.52 7.58 22.09
N LEU A 236 -0.41 8.77 22.72
CA LEU A 236 -1.59 9.60 23.01
C LEU A 236 -2.19 10.26 21.76
N VAL A 237 -1.45 10.32 20.65
CA VAL A 237 -1.87 10.98 19.41
C VAL A 237 -2.60 9.99 18.52
N ARG A 238 -3.93 10.10 18.44
CA ARG A 238 -4.79 9.23 17.60
C ARG A 238 -4.54 9.44 16.10
N VAL A 239 -4.33 10.68 15.67
CA VAL A 239 -4.03 11.02 14.28
C VAL A 239 -2.90 12.03 14.24
N PHE A 240 -1.81 11.68 13.55
CA PHE A 240 -0.71 12.58 13.25
C PHE A 240 -0.68 12.89 11.75
N ARG A 241 -0.38 14.15 11.37
CA ARG A 241 -0.17 14.57 9.97
C ARG A 241 0.95 15.60 9.92
N HIS A 242 1.94 15.40 9.05
CA HIS A 242 3.06 16.34 8.84
C HIS A 242 3.12 16.76 7.37
N ALA A 243 2.80 18.03 7.10
CA ALA A 243 3.10 18.64 5.81
C ALA A 243 4.58 19.04 5.78
N VAL A 244 5.30 18.60 4.75
CA VAL A 244 6.74 18.85 4.58
C VAL A 244 6.99 19.47 3.20
N ALA A 245 7.74 20.56 3.16
CA ALA A 245 8.16 21.21 1.93
C ALA A 245 9.15 20.34 1.14
N LEU A 246 8.72 19.86 -0.02
CA LEU A 246 9.47 18.95 -0.90
C LEU A 246 10.81 19.53 -1.39
N ASP A 247 10.90 20.86 -1.50
CA ASP A 247 12.07 21.59 -2.01
C ASP A 247 12.92 22.30 -0.94
N GLU A 248 12.73 22.00 0.36
CA GLU A 248 13.52 22.62 1.43
C GLU A 248 14.98 22.09 1.46
N ARG A 249 15.88 22.86 0.84
CA ARG A 249 17.32 22.52 0.69
C ARG A 249 18.22 23.25 1.69
N ARG A 250 17.68 24.13 2.56
CA ARG A 250 18.47 24.96 3.50
C ARG A 250 18.91 24.12 4.70
N ALA A 251 20.23 23.90 4.85
CA ALA A 251 20.80 23.03 5.89
C ALA A 251 20.43 23.39 7.35
N LYS A 252 19.98 24.63 7.64
CA LYS A 252 19.49 25.07 8.96
C LYS A 252 18.01 24.74 9.24
N PHE A 253 17.26 24.30 8.24
CA PHE A 253 15.82 24.05 8.28
C PHE A 253 15.46 22.61 7.90
N LYS A 254 16.37 21.65 8.13
CA LYS A 254 16.08 20.22 7.94
C LYS A 254 14.85 19.81 8.75
N ALA A 255 13.87 19.19 8.09
CA ALA A 255 12.66 18.71 8.73
C ALA A 255 12.98 17.62 9.78
N ASN A 256 12.51 17.81 11.01
CA ASN A 256 12.42 16.76 12.00
C ASN A 256 11.15 15.95 11.71
N LEU A 257 11.31 14.82 11.01
CA LEU A 257 10.20 13.91 10.72
C LEU A 257 9.61 13.34 12.02
N TRP A 258 8.44 12.71 11.92
CA TRP A 258 7.94 11.86 13.00
C TRP A 258 8.63 10.50 12.88
N GLY A 259 8.80 9.79 13.98
CA GLY A 259 9.58 8.56 14.02
C GLY A 259 8.92 7.49 14.89
N TRP A 260 9.56 6.33 14.91
CA TRP A 260 9.19 5.23 15.77
C TRP A 260 9.75 5.45 17.20
N SER A 261 9.11 4.85 18.19
CA SER A 261 9.70 4.70 19.52
C SER A 261 10.87 3.71 19.48
N THR A 262 11.86 3.91 20.35
CA THR A 262 12.90 2.91 20.59
C THR A 262 12.44 1.91 21.65
N GLU A 263 12.96 0.68 21.61
CA GLU A 263 12.67 -0.34 22.64
C GLU A 263 12.91 0.17 24.09
N GLN A 264 13.89 1.08 24.26
CA GLN A 264 14.19 1.66 25.57
C GLN A 264 13.09 2.64 26.03
N GLU A 265 12.57 3.47 25.13
CA GLU A 265 11.43 4.35 25.44
C GLU A 265 10.16 3.55 25.74
N GLU A 266 9.94 2.45 25.02
CA GLU A 266 8.79 1.55 25.25
C GLU A 266 8.86 0.87 26.62
N LYS A 267 9.99 0.24 26.94
CA LYS A 267 10.23 -0.41 28.25
C LYS A 267 10.14 0.57 29.43
N LEU A 268 10.48 1.84 29.22
CA LEU A 268 10.31 2.91 30.22
C LEU A 268 8.84 3.38 30.37
N CYS A 269 7.99 3.16 29.38
CA CYS A 269 6.55 3.45 29.44
C CYS A 269 5.73 2.35 30.15
N GLU A 270 6.17 1.09 30.14
CA GLU A 270 5.40 -0.06 30.66
C GLU A 270 5.08 0.00 32.17
N GLY A 271 5.83 0.78 32.96
CA GLY A 271 5.64 0.94 34.41
C GLY A 271 4.36 1.68 34.87
N GLY A 272 3.29 1.63 34.07
CA GLY A 272 2.23 2.64 34.01
C GLY A 272 0.78 2.17 33.82
N LYS A 273 0.40 0.99 34.37
CA LYS A 273 -0.96 0.39 34.38
C LYS A 273 -1.40 -0.34 33.09
N HIS A 274 -1.54 -1.67 33.17
CA HIS A 274 -2.55 -2.36 32.36
C HIS A 274 -3.95 -1.80 32.63
N LYS A 275 -4.75 -1.59 31.58
CA LYS A 275 -6.19 -1.91 31.63
C LYS A 275 -6.43 -3.08 30.69
N LYS A 276 -6.89 -4.21 31.25
CA LYS A 276 -7.36 -5.35 30.47
C LYS A 276 -8.58 -4.90 29.66
N TYR A 277 -8.53 -5.00 28.33
CA TYR A 277 -9.76 -5.25 27.58
C TYR A 277 -10.25 -6.65 27.95
N HIS A 278 -11.54 -6.80 28.24
CA HIS A 278 -12.12 -8.11 28.49
C HIS A 278 -12.16 -8.90 27.18
N LYS A 279 -11.32 -9.95 27.08
CA LYS A 279 -11.56 -11.03 26.14
C LYS A 279 -12.88 -11.73 26.52
N PRO A 280 -13.81 -11.97 25.57
CA PRO A 280 -14.74 -13.09 25.65
C PRO A 280 -13.95 -14.40 25.74
N GLU A 281 -14.50 -15.41 26.40
CA GLU A 281 -13.80 -16.69 26.57
C GLU A 281 -13.68 -17.45 25.24
N ARG A 282 -12.45 -17.80 24.87
CA ARG A 282 -12.17 -18.63 23.68
C ARG A 282 -12.38 -20.12 24.03
N GLN A 283 -13.45 -20.73 23.53
CA GLN A 283 -13.38 -22.17 23.21
C GLN A 283 -12.72 -22.33 21.84
N GLY A 284 -11.82 -23.30 21.71
CA GLY A 284 -10.96 -23.44 20.53
C GLY A 284 -11.24 -24.70 19.73
N SER A 285 -11.34 -24.55 18.41
CA SER A 285 -11.00 -25.58 17.43
C SER A 285 -10.45 -24.94 16.16
N LEU A 286 -9.33 -25.48 15.66
CA LEU A 286 -8.69 -25.03 14.42
C LEU A 286 -9.58 -25.36 13.20
N GLY A 287 -9.23 -24.78 12.05
CA GLY A 287 -9.99 -24.85 10.80
C GLY A 287 -10.62 -23.50 10.48
N THR A 288 -9.81 -22.60 9.92
CA THR A 288 -10.23 -21.43 9.14
C THR A 288 -9.89 -21.74 7.69
N VAL A 289 -10.79 -21.41 6.76
CA VAL A 289 -10.62 -21.72 5.33
C VAL A 289 -9.65 -20.72 4.70
N TRP A 290 -8.69 -21.24 3.94
CA TRP A 290 -7.60 -20.49 3.29
C TRP A 290 -7.58 -20.85 1.80
N GLU A 291 -7.54 -19.86 0.90
CA GLU A 291 -7.66 -20.11 -0.55
C GLU A 291 -6.82 -19.19 -1.44
N LEU A 292 -6.45 -19.70 -2.62
CA LEU A 292 -5.49 -19.07 -3.53
C LEU A 292 -5.94 -19.13 -5.01
N ILE A 293 -6.00 -17.96 -5.66
CA ILE A 293 -6.08 -17.81 -7.12
C ILE A 293 -4.97 -16.87 -7.58
N SER A 294 -4.12 -17.31 -8.49
CA SER A 294 -2.89 -16.58 -8.82
C SER A 294 -2.62 -16.34 -10.31
N GLY A 295 -2.56 -15.08 -10.71
CA GLY A 295 -1.54 -14.58 -11.61
C GLY A 295 -0.43 -13.83 -10.83
N GLY A 296 0.82 -14.32 -10.71
CA GLY A 296 1.99 -13.64 -10.06
C GLY A 296 3.21 -13.20 -10.93
N ASP A 297 4.11 -12.38 -10.37
CA ASP A 297 5.07 -11.40 -10.99
C ASP A 297 6.57 -11.79 -11.17
N ASN A 298 7.21 -11.54 -12.31
CA ASN A 298 8.44 -12.28 -12.69
C ASN A 298 9.63 -11.48 -13.26
N LYS A 299 10.55 -11.08 -12.36
CA LYS A 299 11.88 -10.50 -12.64
C LYS A 299 12.69 -11.21 -13.73
N GLU A 300 13.24 -10.44 -14.67
CA GLU A 300 14.36 -10.88 -15.53
C GLU A 300 15.72 -10.78 -14.83
N ASP A 301 16.61 -11.77 -15.06
CA ASP A 301 18.01 -11.73 -14.64
C ASP A 301 18.93 -11.16 -15.75
N ARG A 302 19.75 -10.15 -15.40
CA ARG A 302 20.79 -9.58 -16.27
C ARG A 302 22.19 -10.16 -16.00
N GLY A 303 22.27 -11.49 -15.95
CA GLY A 303 23.09 -12.20 -16.94
C GLY A 303 24.45 -12.75 -16.50
N ARG A 304 24.69 -14.01 -16.89
CA ARG A 304 26.04 -14.48 -17.25
C ARG A 304 26.01 -15.62 -18.27
N THR A 305 26.69 -15.41 -19.39
CA THR A 305 26.81 -16.39 -20.47
C THR A 305 27.66 -17.61 -20.09
N LYS A 306 27.10 -18.80 -20.28
CA LYS A 306 27.84 -20.00 -20.70
C LYS A 306 26.97 -20.83 -21.63
N GLU A 307 27.45 -21.04 -22.85
CA GLU A 307 26.75 -21.81 -23.87
C GLU A 307 26.72 -23.31 -23.54
N ARG A 308 25.54 -23.92 -23.68
CA ARG A 308 25.40 -25.26 -24.26
C ARG A 308 24.17 -25.25 -25.17
N ALA A 309 24.37 -25.63 -26.44
CA ALA A 309 23.35 -25.55 -27.47
C ALA A 309 22.37 -26.73 -27.43
N GLY A 310 21.21 -26.55 -28.09
CA GLY A 310 20.37 -27.66 -28.54
C GLY A 310 19.24 -28.10 -27.60
N SER A 311 18.29 -27.20 -27.28
CA SER A 311 16.97 -27.56 -26.73
C SER A 311 15.93 -26.48 -27.03
N ASN A 312 14.81 -26.85 -27.65
CA ASN A 312 13.71 -25.91 -27.92
C ASN A 312 13.04 -25.53 -26.59
N SER A 313 13.24 -24.30 -26.14
CA SER A 313 12.71 -23.79 -24.86
C SER A 313 11.40 -23.01 -25.08
N PRO A 314 10.30 -23.32 -24.37
CA PRO A 314 9.02 -22.63 -24.54
C PRO A 314 8.96 -21.28 -23.78
N VAL A 315 8.28 -20.31 -24.38
CA VAL A 315 8.19 -18.89 -23.91
C VAL A 315 7.11 -18.70 -22.83
N HIS A 316 7.36 -17.75 -21.91
CA HIS A 316 6.66 -17.53 -20.63
C HIS A 316 5.43 -16.58 -20.71
N ARG A 317 4.25 -17.03 -20.26
CA ARG A 317 2.95 -16.30 -20.29
C ARG A 317 2.13 -16.58 -19.02
N ASN A 318 1.58 -15.58 -18.27
CA ASN A 318 0.63 -15.39 -17.07
C ASN A 318 -0.22 -16.48 -16.32
N SER A 319 -0.04 -17.00 -15.09
CA SER A 319 1.06 -17.18 -14.12
C SER A 319 0.94 -18.54 -13.35
N ARG A 320 1.74 -18.81 -12.32
CA ARG A 320 1.86 -20.12 -11.62
C ARG A 320 1.35 -20.08 -10.18
N ILE A 321 0.66 -21.12 -9.70
CA ILE A 321 0.26 -21.25 -8.28
C ILE A 321 1.44 -21.46 -7.32
N THR A 322 2.59 -21.89 -7.86
CA THR A 322 3.87 -22.03 -7.14
C THR A 322 4.66 -20.74 -7.06
N HIS A 323 4.18 -19.66 -7.66
CA HIS A 323 4.88 -18.39 -7.75
C HIS A 323 4.92 -17.64 -6.41
N ALA A 324 5.80 -16.65 -6.27
CA ALA A 324 6.11 -15.98 -5.00
C ALA A 324 4.88 -15.47 -4.22
N THR A 325 3.95 -14.77 -4.85
CA THR A 325 2.80 -14.18 -4.15
C THR A 325 1.86 -15.24 -3.56
N PRO A 326 1.32 -16.23 -4.31
CA PRO A 326 0.53 -17.31 -3.69
C PRO A 326 1.38 -18.18 -2.74
N ALA A 327 2.66 -18.40 -3.06
CA ALA A 327 3.58 -19.16 -2.21
C ALA A 327 3.76 -18.51 -0.83
N SER A 328 3.74 -17.17 -0.73
CA SER A 328 3.89 -16.43 0.54
C SER A 328 2.71 -16.62 1.50
N PHE A 329 1.52 -17.01 1.03
CA PHE A 329 0.37 -17.30 1.90
C PHE A 329 0.27 -18.78 2.31
N ALA A 330 0.84 -19.71 1.55
CA ALA A 330 0.63 -21.16 1.73
C ALA A 330 1.90 -22.03 1.81
N SER A 331 3.09 -21.43 1.82
CA SER A 331 4.35 -22.16 1.91
C SER A 331 5.45 -21.38 2.63
N HIS A 332 6.49 -22.08 3.07
CA HIS A 332 7.67 -21.48 3.68
C HIS A 332 8.93 -21.89 2.91
N ILE A 333 9.68 -20.91 2.40
CA ILE A 333 10.86 -21.17 1.58
C ILE A 333 11.89 -20.03 1.72
N TYR A 334 13.18 -20.36 1.72
CA TYR A 334 14.29 -19.39 1.72
C TYR A 334 14.46 -18.65 0.38
N ASP A 335 13.97 -19.26 -0.70
CA ASP A 335 14.32 -18.92 -2.08
C ASP A 335 13.13 -19.24 -2.99
N ARG A 336 12.55 -18.19 -3.58
CA ARG A 336 11.30 -18.25 -4.37
C ARG A 336 11.40 -19.11 -5.62
N ASP A 337 12.62 -19.37 -6.12
CA ASP A 337 12.84 -20.18 -7.32
C ASP A 337 12.77 -21.69 -7.03
N GLN A 338 12.56 -22.10 -5.76
CA GLN A 338 12.34 -23.50 -5.36
C GLN A 338 10.85 -23.90 -5.50
N GLU A 339 10.25 -23.54 -6.65
CA GLU A 339 8.86 -23.80 -6.99
C GLU A 339 8.52 -25.31 -7.00
N ASP A 340 9.50 -26.17 -7.26
CA ASP A 340 9.38 -27.62 -7.12
C ASP A 340 9.10 -28.05 -5.66
N LYS A 341 9.63 -27.35 -4.66
CA LYS A 341 9.28 -27.55 -3.25
C LYS A 341 8.01 -26.84 -2.82
N ILE A 342 7.72 -25.66 -3.38
CA ILE A 342 6.47 -24.93 -3.09
C ILE A 342 5.27 -25.79 -3.51
N ALA A 343 5.32 -26.40 -4.70
CA ALA A 343 4.30 -27.33 -5.18
C ALA A 343 4.01 -28.48 -4.19
N GLU A 344 5.03 -28.98 -3.49
CA GLU A 344 4.85 -30.01 -2.46
C GLU A 344 4.15 -29.47 -1.21
N GLN A 345 4.50 -28.27 -0.76
CA GLN A 345 3.92 -27.66 0.43
C GLN A 345 2.44 -27.30 0.21
N LEU A 346 2.10 -26.82 -0.99
CA LEU A 346 0.73 -26.54 -1.42
C LEU A 346 -0.19 -27.77 -1.29
N ILE A 347 0.26 -28.96 -1.71
CA ILE A 347 -0.50 -30.21 -1.55
C ILE A 347 -0.41 -30.81 -0.14
N GLY A 348 0.24 -30.13 0.81
CA GLY A 348 0.27 -30.48 2.22
C GLY A 348 1.57 -31.09 2.77
N ASN A 349 2.68 -31.05 2.03
CA ASN A 349 3.99 -31.56 2.50
C ASN A 349 4.69 -30.57 3.47
N GLN A 350 4.00 -30.17 4.53
CA GLN A 350 4.46 -29.23 5.56
C GLN A 350 3.82 -29.53 6.93
N PRO A 351 4.36 -29.03 8.06
CA PRO A 351 3.87 -29.35 9.41
C PRO A 351 2.42 -28.94 9.72
N LEU A 352 1.82 -28.07 8.90
CA LEU A 352 0.42 -27.65 8.98
C LEU A 352 -0.53 -28.58 8.20
N GLY A 353 -0.01 -29.53 7.42
CA GLY A 353 -0.78 -30.30 6.45
C GLY A 353 -1.15 -29.45 5.22
N PRO A 354 -2.23 -29.80 4.49
CA PRO A 354 -2.83 -28.94 3.48
C PRO A 354 -3.30 -27.61 4.09
N VAL A 355 -2.90 -26.49 3.50
CA VAL A 355 -3.24 -25.13 3.97
C VAL A 355 -3.99 -24.28 2.92
N ALA A 356 -4.47 -24.90 1.84
CA ALA A 356 -5.26 -24.24 0.82
C ALA A 356 -6.41 -25.16 0.37
N ASP A 357 -7.65 -24.77 0.63
CA ASP A 357 -8.84 -25.57 0.29
C ASP A 357 -9.12 -25.54 -1.22
N LEU A 358 -8.84 -24.43 -1.90
CA LEU A 358 -8.73 -24.40 -3.36
C LEU A 358 -7.52 -23.65 -3.88
N MET A 359 -7.05 -24.11 -5.04
CA MET A 359 -5.96 -23.53 -5.82
C MET A 359 -6.33 -23.53 -7.30
N LEU A 360 -6.24 -22.36 -7.96
CA LEU A 360 -6.50 -22.19 -9.39
C LEU A 360 -5.42 -21.32 -10.05
N GLY A 361 -4.80 -21.82 -11.13
CA GLY A 361 -3.81 -21.07 -11.93
C GLY A 361 -3.02 -21.96 -12.89
N GLY A 362 -1.81 -21.55 -13.28
CA GLY A 362 -0.84 -22.37 -14.02
C GLY A 362 0.22 -23.02 -13.10
N GLY A 363 1.29 -23.56 -13.68
CA GLY A 363 2.46 -24.10 -12.98
C GLY A 363 2.63 -25.62 -13.06
N LEU A 364 1.88 -26.29 -13.93
CA LEU A 364 1.76 -27.75 -14.00
C LEU A 364 3.10 -28.47 -14.20
N ALA A 365 4.11 -27.81 -14.79
CA ALA A 365 5.47 -28.34 -14.92
C ALA A 365 6.13 -28.65 -13.56
N PHE A 366 5.77 -27.94 -12.48
CA PHE A 366 6.27 -28.20 -11.13
C PHE A 366 5.54 -29.34 -10.41
N PHE A 367 4.44 -29.84 -11.00
CA PHE A 367 3.66 -30.96 -10.49
C PHE A 367 3.91 -32.27 -11.25
N TRP A 368 4.36 -32.22 -12.50
CA TRP A 368 4.71 -33.41 -13.28
C TRP A 368 6.05 -34.06 -12.87
N PRO A 369 6.17 -35.39 -12.91
CA PRO A 369 7.45 -36.07 -12.68
C PRO A 369 8.46 -35.76 -13.80
N ASN A 370 9.75 -35.82 -13.48
CA ASN A 370 10.88 -35.54 -14.40
C ASN A 370 10.89 -36.37 -15.70
N SER A 371 10.17 -37.49 -15.75
CA SER A 371 9.93 -38.30 -16.95
C SER A 371 8.96 -37.66 -17.96
N THR A 372 8.22 -36.64 -17.55
CA THR A 372 7.27 -35.92 -18.41
C THR A 372 7.97 -34.80 -19.17
N LYS A 373 7.85 -34.81 -20.51
CA LYS A 373 8.42 -33.76 -21.36
C LYS A 373 7.84 -32.39 -20.97
N GLY A 374 8.71 -31.48 -20.53
CA GLY A 374 8.31 -30.15 -20.07
C GLY A 374 8.06 -30.03 -18.57
N SER A 375 8.32 -31.08 -17.78
CA SER A 375 8.44 -30.95 -16.32
C SER A 375 9.60 -30.02 -15.93
N SER A 376 9.43 -29.32 -14.81
CA SER A 376 10.46 -28.54 -14.11
C SER A 376 10.89 -29.21 -12.80
N ARG A 377 10.30 -30.36 -12.43
CA ARG A 377 10.75 -31.19 -11.31
C ARG A 377 12.04 -31.92 -11.66
N LYS A 378 12.87 -32.14 -10.64
CA LYS A 378 14.12 -32.93 -10.73
C LYS A 378 13.92 -34.39 -10.29
N ASP A 379 12.84 -34.68 -9.56
CA ASP A 379 12.47 -36.01 -9.08
C ASP A 379 11.35 -36.66 -9.91
N SER A 380 11.05 -37.92 -9.62
CA SER A 380 10.01 -38.71 -10.29
C SER A 380 8.63 -38.60 -9.64
N ARG A 381 8.33 -37.52 -8.90
CA ARG A 381 7.02 -37.35 -8.23
C ARG A 381 5.97 -36.75 -9.14
N ASP A 382 4.81 -37.38 -9.18
CA ASP A 382 3.59 -36.83 -9.76
C ASP A 382 2.73 -36.22 -8.64
N LEU A 383 2.82 -34.90 -8.50
CA LEU A 383 2.09 -34.17 -7.47
C LEU A 383 0.60 -34.02 -7.78
N ILE A 384 0.15 -34.22 -9.03
CA ILE A 384 -1.28 -34.29 -9.35
C ILE A 384 -1.85 -35.63 -8.84
N ALA A 385 -1.10 -36.72 -8.97
CA ALA A 385 -1.45 -38.00 -8.37
C ALA A 385 -1.32 -38.00 -6.83
N GLU A 386 -0.35 -37.27 -6.25
CA GLU A 386 -0.28 -37.08 -4.80
C GLU A 386 -1.43 -36.22 -4.27
N ALA A 387 -1.79 -35.11 -4.93
CA ALA A 387 -2.95 -34.29 -4.54
C ALA A 387 -4.24 -35.11 -4.52
N LYS A 388 -4.46 -35.98 -5.51
CA LYS A 388 -5.61 -36.92 -5.54
C LYS A 388 -5.59 -37.91 -4.37
N ARG A 389 -4.41 -38.41 -3.97
CA ARG A 389 -4.26 -39.24 -2.77
C ARG A 389 -4.48 -38.46 -1.47
N ALA A 390 -4.19 -37.16 -1.46
CA ALA A 390 -4.49 -36.24 -0.36
C ALA A 390 -5.95 -35.74 -0.35
N GLY A 391 -6.81 -36.22 -1.26
CA GLY A 391 -8.24 -35.91 -1.29
C GLY A 391 -8.67 -34.77 -2.21
N TYR A 392 -7.72 -34.09 -2.90
CA TYR A 392 -8.06 -33.03 -3.84
C TYR A 392 -8.74 -33.56 -5.10
N ASN A 393 -9.79 -32.88 -5.55
CA ASN A 393 -10.21 -32.91 -6.96
C ASN A 393 -9.16 -32.16 -7.81
N ALA A 394 -8.10 -32.85 -8.22
CA ALA A 394 -7.01 -32.25 -9.00
C ALA A 394 -7.17 -32.47 -10.52
N PHE A 395 -7.10 -31.39 -11.29
CA PHE A 395 -7.30 -31.37 -12.75
C PHE A 395 -6.40 -30.33 -13.43
N ALA A 396 -6.29 -30.42 -14.75
CA ALA A 396 -5.33 -29.66 -15.56
C ALA A 396 -5.88 -29.26 -16.94
N THR A 397 -7.20 -29.09 -17.05
CA THR A 397 -7.90 -28.82 -18.32
C THR A 397 -9.13 -27.95 -18.10
N ARG A 398 -9.54 -27.21 -19.13
CA ARG A 398 -10.80 -26.46 -19.20
C ARG A 398 -12.01 -27.31 -18.76
N ALA A 399 -12.16 -28.52 -19.31
CA ALA A 399 -13.25 -29.42 -18.97
C ALA A 399 -13.26 -29.86 -17.49
N GLY A 400 -12.09 -29.95 -16.84
CA GLY A 400 -12.00 -30.21 -15.40
C GLY A 400 -12.47 -29.03 -14.54
N PHE A 401 -12.24 -27.80 -15.02
CA PHE A 401 -12.77 -26.58 -14.40
C PHE A 401 -14.28 -26.43 -14.61
N ASP A 402 -14.78 -26.64 -15.82
CA ASP A 402 -16.22 -26.56 -16.12
C ASP A 402 -17.04 -27.58 -15.30
N ALA A 403 -16.44 -28.74 -14.97
CA ALA A 403 -17.02 -29.75 -14.08
C ALA A 403 -17.22 -29.29 -12.62
N LEU A 404 -16.64 -28.15 -12.20
CA LEU A 404 -16.95 -27.50 -10.92
C LEU A 404 -18.36 -26.84 -10.90
N GLY A 405 -19.01 -26.73 -12.07
CA GLY A 405 -20.37 -26.19 -12.21
C GLY A 405 -20.49 -24.71 -11.82
N GLY A 406 -19.41 -23.93 -12.03
CA GLY A 406 -19.31 -22.56 -11.55
C GLY A 406 -19.37 -22.44 -10.02
N GLY A 407 -18.87 -23.46 -9.30
CA GLY A 407 -18.81 -23.50 -7.84
C GLY A 407 -20.05 -24.11 -7.16
N LYS A 408 -21.17 -24.18 -7.88
CA LYS A 408 -22.47 -24.66 -7.37
C LYS A 408 -22.46 -26.13 -6.98
N THR A 409 -21.66 -26.95 -7.68
CA THR A 409 -21.55 -28.40 -7.47
C THR A 409 -20.16 -28.86 -7.05
N ALA A 410 -19.19 -27.94 -6.95
CA ALA A 410 -17.82 -28.23 -6.58
C ALA A 410 -17.71 -28.86 -5.16
N LYS A 411 -16.63 -29.60 -4.92
CA LYS A 411 -16.29 -30.12 -3.59
C LYS A 411 -14.86 -29.72 -3.26
N LEU A 412 -14.68 -29.14 -2.07
CA LEU A 412 -13.35 -28.88 -1.51
C LEU A 412 -12.76 -30.18 -0.96
N PRO A 413 -11.43 -30.36 -0.98
CA PRO A 413 -10.47 -29.44 -1.59
C PRO A 413 -10.31 -29.67 -3.11
N TYR A 414 -9.88 -28.66 -3.88
CA TYR A 414 -9.64 -28.81 -5.33
C TYR A 414 -8.43 -28.03 -5.88
N LEU A 415 -7.86 -28.54 -6.97
CA LEU A 415 -6.60 -28.06 -7.54
C LEU A 415 -6.69 -28.02 -9.07
N GLY A 416 -6.78 -26.82 -9.65
CA GLY A 416 -6.80 -26.61 -11.10
C GLY A 416 -5.50 -25.98 -11.58
N VAL A 417 -4.72 -26.72 -12.38
CA VAL A 417 -3.39 -26.28 -12.88
C VAL A 417 -3.34 -26.36 -14.40
N PHE A 418 -3.71 -25.27 -15.08
CA PHE A 418 -4.14 -25.30 -16.49
C PHE A 418 -3.01 -25.37 -17.52
N THR A 419 -1.84 -24.85 -17.19
CA THR A 419 -0.72 -24.69 -18.14
C THR A 419 0.61 -25.11 -17.52
N PRO A 420 1.61 -25.53 -18.34
CA PRO A 420 2.90 -26.03 -17.83
C PRO A 420 3.68 -24.96 -17.06
N GLY A 421 3.87 -23.80 -17.68
CA GLY A 421 4.43 -22.65 -17.02
C GLY A 421 3.33 -21.81 -16.38
N HIS A 422 3.50 -20.51 -16.47
CA HIS A 422 2.43 -19.53 -16.30
C HIS A 422 1.23 -19.83 -17.32
N MET A 423 0.00 -19.28 -17.19
CA MET A 423 -1.17 -19.34 -18.17
C MET A 423 -1.23 -18.19 -19.23
N SER A 424 -2.17 -18.12 -20.16
CA SER A 424 -2.17 -17.07 -21.20
C SER A 424 -2.46 -15.64 -20.69
N TYR A 425 -1.84 -14.61 -21.28
CA TYR A 425 -2.31 -13.21 -21.15
C TYR A 425 -3.78 -13.14 -21.61
N GLU A 426 -4.60 -12.26 -21.03
CA GLU A 426 -6.02 -12.16 -21.42
C GLU A 426 -6.23 -11.85 -22.93
N VAL A 427 -5.33 -11.06 -23.53
CA VAL A 427 -5.35 -10.76 -24.98
C VAL A 427 -5.04 -11.99 -25.87
N ASP A 428 -4.29 -12.97 -25.34
CA ASP A 428 -3.86 -14.17 -26.08
C ASP A 428 -4.65 -15.45 -25.71
N ARG A 429 -5.49 -15.39 -24.68
CA ARG A 429 -6.11 -16.57 -24.03
C ARG A 429 -7.18 -17.21 -24.92
N ASP A 430 -7.02 -18.49 -25.24
CA ASP A 430 -8.13 -19.30 -25.79
C ASP A 430 -9.06 -19.75 -24.64
N PRO A 431 -10.31 -19.24 -24.55
CA PRO A 431 -11.24 -19.63 -23.50
C PRO A 431 -11.63 -21.11 -23.53
N LYS A 432 -11.36 -21.83 -24.63
CA LYS A 432 -11.57 -23.29 -24.75
C LYS A 432 -10.50 -24.11 -24.06
N LEU A 433 -9.34 -23.53 -23.78
CA LEU A 433 -8.21 -24.18 -23.12
C LEU A 433 -8.06 -23.73 -21.66
N GLU A 434 -8.36 -22.46 -21.38
CA GLU A 434 -8.06 -21.81 -20.11
C GLU A 434 -9.22 -20.92 -19.61
N PRO A 435 -9.62 -21.04 -18.33
CA PRO A 435 -10.56 -20.09 -17.72
C PRO A 435 -9.92 -18.73 -17.49
N SER A 436 -10.70 -17.66 -17.61
CA SER A 436 -10.31 -16.31 -17.17
C SER A 436 -10.19 -16.23 -15.65
N LEU A 437 -9.44 -15.24 -15.15
CA LEU A 437 -9.40 -14.91 -13.72
C LEU A 437 -10.81 -14.62 -13.17
N LEU A 438 -11.69 -14.02 -13.97
CA LEU A 438 -13.08 -13.75 -13.61
C LEU A 438 -13.91 -15.04 -13.45
N GLU A 439 -13.74 -16.02 -14.33
CA GLU A 439 -14.38 -17.33 -14.20
C GLU A 439 -13.88 -18.08 -12.95
N MET A 440 -12.56 -18.07 -12.73
CA MET A 440 -11.93 -18.69 -11.55
C MET A 440 -12.44 -18.05 -10.24
N THR A 441 -12.43 -16.72 -10.16
CA THR A 441 -12.90 -15.93 -9.01
C THR A 441 -14.38 -16.19 -8.69
N LYS A 442 -15.24 -16.21 -9.71
CA LYS A 442 -16.67 -16.56 -9.56
C LYS A 442 -16.86 -17.97 -9.02
N THR A 443 -16.10 -18.93 -9.54
CA THR A 443 -16.19 -20.36 -9.20
C THR A 443 -15.71 -20.65 -7.78
N ALA A 444 -14.65 -19.97 -7.33
CA ALA A 444 -14.18 -20.03 -5.96
C ALA A 444 -15.18 -19.41 -4.98
N LEU A 445 -15.60 -18.16 -5.18
CA LEU A 445 -16.51 -17.45 -4.27
C LEU A 445 -17.88 -18.15 -4.11
N GLU A 446 -18.44 -18.71 -5.18
CA GLU A 446 -19.66 -19.54 -5.10
C GLU A 446 -19.43 -20.87 -4.36
N THR A 447 -18.24 -21.48 -4.50
CA THR A 447 -17.85 -22.66 -3.72
C THR A 447 -17.77 -22.32 -2.23
N LEU A 448 -17.06 -21.24 -1.91
CA LEU A 448 -16.82 -20.71 -0.57
C LEU A 448 -18.10 -20.38 0.18
N LYS A 449 -18.97 -19.57 -0.42
CA LYS A 449 -20.24 -19.16 0.19
C LYS A 449 -21.10 -20.37 0.52
N ARG A 450 -21.12 -21.38 -0.35
CA ARG A 450 -21.81 -22.65 -0.11
C ARG A 450 -21.13 -23.54 0.94
N ALA A 451 -19.80 -23.52 1.06
CA ALA A 451 -19.05 -24.27 2.05
C ALA A 451 -19.13 -23.67 3.46
N THR A 452 -19.24 -22.34 3.55
CA THR A 452 -19.25 -21.57 4.81
C THR A 452 -20.64 -21.18 5.31
N LYS A 453 -21.71 -21.33 4.52
CA LYS A 453 -23.09 -20.92 4.86
C LYS A 453 -23.63 -21.36 6.24
N ASP A 454 -23.19 -22.52 6.75
CA ASP A 454 -23.64 -23.13 8.01
C ASP A 454 -22.55 -23.01 9.11
N SER A 455 -21.51 -22.19 8.88
CA SER A 455 -20.31 -22.06 9.70
C SER A 455 -20.28 -20.70 10.41
N SER A 456 -19.80 -20.66 11.66
CA SER A 456 -19.44 -19.42 12.36
C SER A 456 -18.08 -18.85 11.94
N LYS A 457 -17.46 -19.43 10.91
CA LYS A 457 -16.18 -19.04 10.32
C LYS A 457 -16.36 -18.89 8.82
N GLY A 458 -16.03 -17.71 8.30
CA GLY A 458 -15.94 -17.43 6.88
C GLY A 458 -14.64 -17.95 6.25
N TYR A 459 -14.13 -17.21 5.27
CA TYR A 459 -13.02 -17.62 4.41
C TYR A 459 -12.03 -16.48 4.18
N PHE A 460 -10.79 -16.86 3.84
CA PHE A 460 -9.82 -15.97 3.20
C PHE A 460 -9.54 -16.45 1.78
N ILE A 461 -9.56 -15.54 0.81
CA ILE A 461 -9.21 -15.80 -0.58
C ILE A 461 -8.28 -14.70 -1.10
N MET A 462 -7.16 -15.10 -1.68
CA MET A 462 -6.27 -14.22 -2.44
C MET A 462 -6.57 -14.35 -3.93
N VAL A 463 -6.70 -13.22 -4.64
CA VAL A 463 -6.97 -13.16 -6.09
C VAL A 463 -5.97 -12.20 -6.75
N GLU A 464 -5.15 -12.73 -7.65
CA GLU A 464 -3.99 -12.03 -8.22
C GLU A 464 -4.09 -11.91 -9.75
N ALA A 465 -3.60 -10.81 -10.32
CA ALA A 465 -3.75 -10.46 -11.74
C ALA A 465 -2.43 -9.97 -12.38
N SER A 466 -1.38 -10.79 -12.28
CA SER A 466 0.00 -10.31 -12.40
C SER A 466 0.37 -9.55 -13.64
N ARG A 467 -0.01 -9.99 -14.84
CA ARG A 467 0.84 -9.64 -16.00
C ARG A 467 0.66 -8.22 -16.53
N ILE A 468 0.00 -7.37 -15.76
CA ILE A 468 0.37 -5.97 -15.54
C ILE A 468 1.91 -5.83 -15.38
N ASP A 469 2.54 -6.50 -14.42
CA ASP A 469 3.98 -6.53 -14.13
C ASP A 469 4.83 -7.07 -15.28
N HIS A 470 4.56 -8.28 -15.79
CA HIS A 470 5.46 -8.84 -16.82
C HIS A 470 5.30 -8.07 -18.14
N ALA A 471 4.12 -7.50 -18.40
CA ALA A 471 3.95 -6.56 -19.50
C ALA A 471 4.77 -5.29 -19.24
N GLY A 472 4.82 -4.80 -17.99
CA GLY A 472 5.82 -3.82 -17.55
C GLY A 472 7.25 -4.26 -17.88
N HIS A 473 7.71 -5.43 -17.43
CA HIS A 473 9.04 -5.97 -17.74
C HIS A 473 9.36 -6.04 -19.25
N SER A 474 8.37 -6.34 -20.10
CA SER A 474 8.49 -6.33 -21.57
C SER A 474 8.26 -4.96 -22.23
N ASN A 475 7.86 -3.93 -21.47
CA ASN A 475 7.30 -2.67 -21.98
C ASN A 475 6.10 -2.87 -22.95
N ASP A 476 5.33 -3.93 -22.75
CA ASP A 476 4.20 -4.38 -23.58
C ASP A 476 2.91 -3.59 -23.27
N LEU A 477 2.61 -2.60 -24.10
CA LEU A 477 1.41 -1.76 -23.92
C LEU A 477 0.10 -2.51 -24.21
N ILE A 478 0.11 -3.54 -25.07
CA ILE A 478 -1.11 -4.31 -25.40
C ILE A 478 -1.39 -5.31 -24.28
N GLY A 479 -0.38 -6.06 -23.84
CA GLY A 479 -0.48 -6.94 -22.68
C GLY A 479 -0.93 -6.17 -21.42
N HIS A 480 -0.25 -5.06 -21.09
CA HIS A 480 -0.56 -4.26 -19.90
C HIS A 480 -1.96 -3.65 -19.96
N LEU A 481 -2.42 -3.18 -21.12
CA LEU A 481 -3.77 -2.62 -21.26
C LEU A 481 -4.86 -3.68 -21.02
N HIS A 482 -4.72 -4.86 -21.63
CA HIS A 482 -5.72 -5.91 -21.52
C HIS A 482 -5.75 -6.56 -20.13
N GLU A 483 -4.60 -6.74 -19.47
CA GLU A 483 -4.53 -7.22 -18.08
C GLU A 483 -5.16 -6.22 -17.10
N ILE A 484 -4.97 -4.90 -17.28
CA ILE A 484 -5.63 -3.86 -16.46
C ILE A 484 -7.16 -3.87 -16.67
N ILE A 485 -7.65 -3.99 -17.91
CA ILE A 485 -9.09 -4.07 -18.19
C ILE A 485 -9.70 -5.34 -17.57
N MET A 486 -8.99 -6.46 -17.66
CA MET A 486 -9.36 -7.73 -17.04
C MET A 486 -9.43 -7.60 -15.52
N TYR A 487 -8.39 -7.05 -14.88
CA TYR A 487 -8.36 -6.83 -13.44
C TYR A 487 -9.48 -5.89 -12.96
N ASN A 488 -9.74 -4.77 -13.66
CA ASN A 488 -10.88 -3.92 -13.33
C ASN A 488 -12.22 -4.69 -13.37
N THR A 489 -12.41 -5.55 -14.37
CA THR A 489 -13.61 -6.38 -14.50
C THR A 489 -13.75 -7.38 -13.34
N VAL A 490 -12.64 -7.88 -12.79
CA VAL A 490 -12.61 -8.70 -11.57
C VAL A 490 -12.93 -7.86 -10.33
N VAL A 491 -12.34 -6.67 -10.19
CA VAL A 491 -12.58 -5.75 -9.06
C VAL A 491 -14.04 -5.28 -9.00
N ASP A 492 -14.67 -4.95 -10.13
CA ASP A 492 -16.08 -4.56 -10.15
C ASP A 492 -17.02 -5.74 -9.79
N TYR A 493 -16.64 -6.98 -10.15
CA TYR A 493 -17.34 -8.17 -9.66
C TYR A 493 -17.14 -8.37 -8.14
N LEU A 494 -15.91 -8.21 -7.63
CA LEU A 494 -15.61 -8.34 -6.20
C LEU A 494 -16.32 -7.28 -5.34
N LYS A 495 -16.43 -6.04 -5.82
CA LYS A 495 -17.24 -5.00 -5.17
C LYS A 495 -18.73 -5.37 -5.14
N SER A 496 -19.28 -5.81 -6.27
CA SER A 496 -20.66 -6.29 -6.36
C SER A 496 -20.93 -7.49 -5.44
N TRP A 497 -19.91 -8.32 -5.20
CA TRP A 497 -19.96 -9.42 -4.24
C TRP A 497 -19.97 -8.90 -2.79
N VAL A 498 -19.12 -7.94 -2.42
CA VAL A 498 -19.17 -7.28 -1.09
C VAL A 498 -20.51 -6.57 -0.85
N ASP A 499 -21.05 -5.88 -1.85
CA ASP A 499 -22.37 -5.25 -1.77
C ASP A 499 -23.52 -6.26 -1.53
N SER A 500 -23.25 -7.56 -1.76
CA SER A 500 -24.16 -8.69 -1.58
C SER A 500 -23.82 -9.59 -0.37
N ASN A 501 -22.80 -9.25 0.43
CA ASN A 501 -22.32 -9.99 1.60
C ASN A 501 -21.74 -8.98 2.62
N ASP A 502 -22.56 -8.49 3.56
CA ASP A 502 -22.21 -7.41 4.49
C ASP A 502 -21.23 -7.81 5.61
N ASP A 503 -20.81 -9.08 5.64
CA ASP A 503 -19.75 -9.64 6.47
C ASP A 503 -18.36 -9.62 5.78
N THR A 504 -18.30 -9.31 4.48
CA THR A 504 -17.11 -9.51 3.63
C THR A 504 -16.38 -8.19 3.37
N VAL A 505 -15.07 -8.16 3.61
CA VAL A 505 -14.19 -7.01 3.28
C VAL A 505 -13.29 -7.35 2.08
N LEU A 506 -13.18 -6.41 1.14
CA LEU A 506 -12.27 -6.47 0.00
C LEU A 506 -11.07 -5.55 0.25
N ILE A 507 -9.88 -6.09 0.00
CA ILE A 507 -8.62 -5.35 -0.05
C ILE A 507 -8.04 -5.51 -1.46
N GLY A 508 -7.70 -4.41 -2.12
CA GLY A 508 -6.97 -4.40 -3.39
C GLY A 508 -5.71 -3.54 -3.28
N THR A 509 -4.58 -4.07 -3.71
CA THR A 509 -3.30 -3.36 -3.81
C THR A 509 -2.42 -4.07 -4.84
N ALA A 510 -1.40 -3.38 -5.35
CA ALA A 510 -0.23 -4.05 -5.91
C ALA A 510 0.80 -4.34 -4.79
N ASP A 511 1.81 -5.15 -5.07
CA ASP A 511 3.02 -5.28 -4.25
C ASP A 511 4.11 -4.28 -4.65
N HIS A 512 4.14 -3.85 -5.92
CA HIS A 512 4.98 -2.78 -6.48
C HIS A 512 4.47 -2.29 -7.85
N GLU A 513 5.02 -1.18 -8.35
CA GLU A 513 4.90 -0.79 -9.76
C GLU A 513 6.01 -1.42 -10.60
N CYS A 514 5.75 -1.70 -11.89
CA CYS A 514 6.75 -2.21 -12.81
C CYS A 514 6.98 -1.29 -14.02
N ALA A 515 8.26 -1.15 -14.37
CA ALA A 515 8.82 -0.44 -15.51
C ALA A 515 8.75 1.10 -15.52
N GLY A 516 8.05 1.75 -14.59
CA GLY A 516 7.95 3.21 -14.54
C GLY A 516 7.16 3.78 -15.71
N LEU A 517 5.93 3.31 -15.89
CA LEU A 517 5.07 3.72 -17.00
C LEU A 517 4.61 5.17 -16.84
N THR A 518 4.82 5.98 -17.87
CA THR A 518 4.41 7.39 -17.91
C THR A 518 3.61 7.70 -19.18
N LEU A 519 2.43 8.29 -18.99
CA LEU A 519 1.57 8.76 -20.07
C LEU A 519 1.89 10.22 -20.40
N GLY A 520 2.03 10.53 -21.69
CA GLY A 520 2.36 11.87 -22.17
C GLY A 520 3.84 12.00 -22.52
N GLY A 521 4.14 12.17 -23.80
CA GLY A 521 5.49 12.25 -24.32
C GLY A 521 5.75 13.50 -25.18
N ILE A 522 6.97 14.02 -25.08
CA ILE A 522 7.59 14.86 -26.12
C ILE A 522 8.67 13.99 -26.78
N VAL A 523 8.61 13.88 -28.12
CA VAL A 523 9.49 13.02 -28.94
C VAL A 523 10.54 13.84 -29.71
N THR A 524 10.19 15.04 -30.16
CA THR A 524 11.11 15.99 -30.82
C THR A 524 11.00 17.37 -30.16
N THR A 525 9.98 18.15 -30.52
CA THR A 525 9.59 19.44 -29.93
C THR A 525 8.11 19.71 -30.25
N GLY A 526 7.38 20.38 -29.36
CA GLY A 526 6.07 20.97 -29.69
C GLY A 526 5.00 20.68 -28.65
N GLU A 527 4.49 19.46 -28.62
CA GLU A 527 3.24 19.13 -27.92
C GLU A 527 3.43 18.02 -26.88
N TYR A 528 2.81 18.21 -25.71
CA TYR A 528 2.71 17.19 -24.65
C TYR A 528 1.43 16.38 -24.88
N GLN A 529 1.58 15.21 -25.48
CA GLN A 529 0.46 14.37 -25.94
C GLN A 529 0.60 12.93 -25.47
N TYR A 530 -0.53 12.28 -25.23
CA TYR A 530 -0.69 10.84 -25.13
C TYR A 530 -1.61 10.40 -26.28
N ASN A 531 -1.27 9.31 -26.96
CA ASN A 531 -1.99 8.83 -28.14
C ASN A 531 -2.50 7.39 -27.91
N PRO A 532 -3.74 7.19 -27.42
CA PRO A 532 -4.28 5.86 -27.22
C PRO A 532 -4.65 5.13 -28.53
N ALA A 533 -4.75 5.83 -29.67
CA ALA A 533 -5.32 5.26 -30.89
C ALA A 533 -4.60 4.00 -31.44
N PRO A 534 -3.25 3.89 -31.42
CA PRO A 534 -2.55 2.67 -31.85
C PRO A 534 -2.85 1.45 -30.98
N LEU A 535 -3.20 1.65 -29.70
CA LEU A 535 -3.47 0.55 -28.77
C LEU A 535 -4.72 -0.25 -29.18
N ALA A 536 -5.70 0.41 -29.79
CA ALA A 536 -6.95 -0.21 -30.27
C ALA A 536 -6.75 -1.18 -31.46
N GLY A 537 -5.57 -1.20 -32.08
CA GLY A 537 -5.23 -2.14 -33.16
C GLY A 537 -4.60 -3.46 -32.67
N GLY A 538 -4.13 -3.51 -31.42
CA GLY A 538 -3.45 -4.67 -30.85
C GLY A 538 -4.39 -5.87 -30.64
N LYS A 539 -3.91 -7.05 -31.02
CA LYS A 539 -4.65 -8.33 -30.92
C LYS A 539 -3.89 -9.40 -30.13
N HIS A 540 -2.60 -9.18 -29.89
CA HIS A 540 -1.70 -10.12 -29.23
C HIS A 540 -0.65 -9.38 -28.40
N SER A 541 -0.13 -10.05 -27.39
CA SER A 541 1.00 -9.54 -26.60
C SER A 541 2.31 -9.55 -27.38
N SER A 542 3.29 -8.76 -26.95
CA SER A 542 4.66 -8.85 -27.47
C SER A 542 5.26 -10.24 -27.27
N SER A 543 4.91 -10.90 -26.17
CA SER A 543 5.38 -12.23 -25.78
C SER A 543 4.83 -13.34 -26.68
N TYR A 544 3.56 -13.24 -27.09
CA TYR A 544 2.98 -14.10 -28.11
C TYR A 544 3.74 -13.95 -29.43
N LEU A 545 3.90 -12.71 -29.92
CA LEU A 545 4.53 -12.40 -31.20
C LEU A 545 6.01 -12.82 -31.23
N ALA A 546 6.74 -12.62 -30.13
CA ALA A 546 8.10 -13.13 -29.96
C ALA A 546 8.16 -14.67 -29.98
N SER A 547 7.16 -15.36 -29.43
CA SER A 547 7.09 -16.83 -29.49
C SER A 547 6.73 -17.36 -30.89
N GLN A 548 5.90 -16.63 -31.65
CA GLN A 548 5.63 -16.91 -33.06
C GLN A 548 6.89 -16.70 -33.91
N TRP A 549 7.58 -15.56 -33.73
CA TRP A 549 8.82 -15.27 -34.46
C TRP A 549 9.95 -16.27 -34.15
N ALA A 550 10.12 -16.69 -32.89
CA ALA A 550 11.08 -17.72 -32.51
C ALA A 550 10.76 -19.09 -33.18
N SER A 551 9.48 -19.38 -33.41
CA SER A 551 9.01 -20.61 -34.05
C SER A 551 9.06 -20.59 -35.59
N TYR A 552 9.10 -19.41 -36.22
CA TYR A 552 9.02 -19.25 -37.66
C TYR A 552 10.27 -19.76 -38.40
N ASN A 553 10.05 -20.61 -39.40
CA ASN A 553 11.07 -21.23 -40.27
C ASN A 553 10.79 -21.11 -41.77
N GLY A 554 9.86 -20.23 -42.18
CA GLY A 554 9.49 -20.02 -43.58
C GLY A 554 10.48 -19.17 -44.38
N SER A 555 10.20 -18.98 -45.68
CA SER A 555 11.08 -18.32 -46.65
C SER A 555 10.89 -16.81 -46.80
N ASP A 556 9.88 -16.22 -46.15
CA ASP A 556 9.61 -14.78 -46.16
C ASP A 556 9.59 -14.21 -44.72
N PRO A 557 10.78 -14.02 -44.12
CA PRO A 557 10.88 -13.50 -42.76
C PRO A 557 10.37 -12.06 -42.63
N ASP A 558 10.45 -11.26 -43.70
CA ASP A 558 10.17 -9.83 -43.66
C ASP A 558 8.66 -9.60 -43.78
N GLY A 559 7.96 -10.26 -44.70
CA GLY A 559 6.50 -10.26 -44.76
C GLY A 559 5.88 -10.85 -43.50
N TYR A 560 6.45 -11.93 -42.94
CA TYR A 560 5.96 -12.50 -41.69
C TYR A 560 6.14 -11.56 -40.50
N LEU A 561 7.31 -10.91 -40.34
CA LEU A 561 7.52 -9.94 -39.27
C LEU A 561 6.59 -8.72 -39.38
N ASN A 562 6.32 -8.22 -40.60
CA ASN A 562 5.31 -7.17 -40.80
C ASN A 562 3.94 -7.64 -40.29
N SER A 563 3.49 -8.85 -40.63
CA SER A 563 2.21 -9.37 -40.13
C SER A 563 2.16 -9.56 -38.60
N LEU A 564 3.31 -9.78 -37.94
CA LEU A 564 3.39 -9.79 -36.47
C LEU A 564 3.30 -8.37 -35.89
N PHE A 565 3.95 -7.38 -36.51
CA PHE A 565 3.79 -5.97 -36.11
C PHE A 565 2.36 -5.46 -36.30
N GLU A 566 1.68 -5.82 -37.40
CA GLU A 566 0.26 -5.53 -37.63
C GLU A 566 -0.64 -6.11 -36.52
N GLN A 567 -0.34 -7.35 -36.06
CA GLN A 567 -1.03 -7.97 -34.91
C GLN A 567 -0.77 -7.24 -33.58
N TYR A 568 0.32 -6.48 -33.47
CA TYR A 568 0.61 -5.59 -32.34
C TYR A 568 -0.02 -4.19 -32.46
N GLY A 569 -0.75 -3.92 -33.56
CA GLY A 569 -1.29 -2.58 -33.87
C GLY A 569 -0.32 -1.65 -34.61
N ILE A 570 0.83 -2.16 -35.07
CA ILE A 570 1.85 -1.42 -35.82
C ILE A 570 1.72 -1.74 -37.31
N ASN A 571 0.98 -0.89 -38.02
CA ASN A 571 0.73 -1.02 -39.46
C ASN A 571 1.79 -0.30 -40.33
N ASP A 572 2.81 0.27 -39.69
CA ASP A 572 3.87 1.11 -40.28
C ASP A 572 5.25 0.68 -39.77
N ALA A 573 5.47 -0.63 -39.61
CA ALA A 573 6.75 -1.18 -39.17
C ALA A 573 7.88 -0.82 -40.16
N ASN A 574 8.95 -0.21 -39.67
CA ASN A 574 10.05 0.23 -40.52
C ASN A 574 11.16 -0.84 -40.64
N SER A 575 12.04 -0.69 -41.64
CA SER A 575 13.10 -1.67 -41.92
C SER A 575 14.09 -1.88 -40.76
N THR A 576 14.29 -0.91 -39.86
CA THR A 576 15.08 -1.11 -38.63
C THR A 576 14.32 -1.95 -37.60
N GLU A 577 13.01 -1.76 -37.45
CA GLU A 577 12.17 -2.59 -36.56
C GLU A 577 12.14 -4.05 -37.02
N ILE A 578 12.03 -4.28 -38.33
CA ILE A 578 12.13 -5.62 -38.95
C ILE A 578 13.53 -6.21 -38.78
N GLN A 579 14.61 -5.46 -39.07
CA GLN A 579 15.97 -5.98 -39.03
C GLN A 579 16.45 -6.32 -37.61
N VAL A 580 16.12 -5.48 -36.61
CA VAL A 580 16.48 -5.75 -35.20
C VAL A 580 15.85 -7.06 -34.69
N ALA A 581 14.61 -7.37 -35.10
CA ALA A 581 13.97 -8.66 -34.79
C ALA A 581 14.66 -9.84 -35.48
N LYS A 582 15.15 -9.67 -36.71
CA LYS A 582 15.92 -10.68 -37.46
C LYS A 582 17.26 -10.97 -36.81
N ASP A 583 18.02 -9.94 -36.48
CA ASP A 583 19.34 -10.04 -35.86
C ASP A 583 19.30 -10.78 -34.52
N HIS A 584 18.19 -10.67 -33.79
CA HIS A 584 17.99 -11.27 -32.47
C HIS A 584 17.06 -12.49 -32.46
N LYS A 585 16.74 -13.11 -33.61
CA LYS A 585 15.78 -14.23 -33.72
C LYS A 585 16.02 -15.39 -32.74
N SER A 586 17.26 -15.62 -32.31
CA SER A 586 17.64 -16.64 -31.33
C SER A 586 17.29 -16.30 -29.88
N SER A 587 16.92 -15.06 -29.57
CA SER A 587 16.49 -14.60 -28.24
C SER A 587 15.02 -14.16 -28.27
N SER A 588 14.14 -14.99 -27.71
CA SER A 588 12.72 -14.64 -27.63
C SER A 588 12.45 -13.50 -26.63
N SER A 589 13.16 -13.41 -25.50
CA SER A 589 12.99 -12.31 -24.54
C SER A 589 13.44 -10.96 -25.10
N PHE A 590 14.53 -10.91 -25.88
CA PHE A 590 14.88 -9.67 -26.59
C PHE A 590 13.78 -9.25 -27.58
N ASN A 591 13.20 -10.21 -28.32
CA ASN A 591 12.11 -9.91 -29.24
C ASN A 591 10.83 -9.46 -28.52
N ASP A 592 10.54 -10.01 -27.33
CA ASP A 592 9.42 -9.61 -26.47
C ASP A 592 9.53 -8.12 -26.13
N ILE A 593 10.69 -7.70 -25.59
CA ILE A 593 10.99 -6.31 -25.27
C ILE A 593 10.98 -5.42 -26.53
N HIS A 594 11.51 -5.91 -27.66
CA HIS A 594 11.56 -5.16 -28.92
C HIS A 594 10.17 -4.89 -29.52
N PHE A 595 9.29 -5.90 -29.54
CA PHE A 595 7.90 -5.71 -29.96
C PHE A 595 7.19 -4.71 -29.03
N GLY A 596 7.28 -4.88 -27.71
CA GLY A 596 6.67 -3.97 -26.72
C GLY A 596 7.10 -2.51 -26.88
N GLN A 597 8.42 -2.28 -26.94
CA GLN A 597 8.98 -0.94 -27.10
C GLN A 597 8.65 -0.28 -28.46
N SER A 598 8.38 -1.06 -29.51
CA SER A 598 8.06 -0.50 -30.84
C SER A 598 6.75 0.33 -30.84
N LEU A 599 5.78 0.00 -29.96
CA LEU A 599 4.53 0.76 -29.86
C LEU A 599 4.67 2.03 -29.00
N THR A 600 5.70 2.10 -28.14
CA THR A 600 5.92 3.19 -27.17
C THR A 600 5.99 4.58 -27.82
N ARG A 601 6.69 4.71 -28.96
CA ARG A 601 6.77 5.99 -29.70
C ARG A 601 5.43 6.39 -30.31
N ARG A 602 4.68 5.42 -30.85
CA ARG A 602 3.40 5.64 -31.53
C ARG A 602 2.30 6.03 -30.54
N ALA A 603 2.31 5.40 -29.35
CA ALA A 603 1.39 5.68 -28.26
C ALA A 603 1.71 6.95 -27.45
N MET A 604 2.88 7.58 -27.69
CA MET A 604 3.35 8.77 -26.96
C MET A 604 3.42 8.56 -25.43
N VAL A 605 3.99 7.42 -25.03
CA VAL A 605 4.26 7.03 -23.63
C VAL A 605 5.77 6.83 -23.42
N LYS A 606 6.22 6.69 -22.17
CA LYS A 606 7.61 6.33 -21.84
C LYS A 606 7.66 5.36 -20.67
N TRP A 607 8.69 4.52 -20.66
CA TRP A 607 9.04 3.60 -19.59
C TRP A 607 10.41 3.99 -19.04
N ALA A 608 10.62 3.84 -17.73
CA ALA A 608 11.87 4.21 -17.06
C ALA A 608 12.90 3.08 -16.98
N THR A 609 12.45 1.82 -16.97
CA THR A 609 13.29 0.63 -16.75
C THR A 609 12.57 -0.64 -17.27
N LEU A 610 13.20 -1.82 -17.15
CA LEU A 610 12.58 -3.15 -17.40
C LEU A 610 12.46 -3.91 -16.07
N GLY A 611 11.88 -3.26 -15.07
CA GLY A 611 11.83 -3.79 -13.71
C GLY A 611 11.15 -2.85 -12.73
N HIS A 612 11.11 -3.25 -11.47
CA HIS A 612 10.19 -2.69 -10.50
C HIS A 612 10.63 -1.27 -10.10
N THR A 613 9.69 -0.37 -9.83
CA THR A 613 9.98 0.94 -9.24
C THR A 613 9.42 1.07 -7.82
N ALA A 614 10.03 1.95 -7.03
CA ALA A 614 9.71 2.14 -5.61
C ALA A 614 8.77 3.35 -5.39
N VAL A 615 7.71 3.44 -6.20
CA VAL A 615 6.62 4.40 -5.97
C VAL A 615 5.58 3.80 -5.01
N ASP A 616 4.92 4.65 -4.23
CA ASP A 616 3.81 4.24 -3.38
C ASP A 616 2.66 3.68 -4.24
N VAL A 617 2.16 2.49 -3.91
CA VAL A 617 1.06 1.81 -4.62
C VAL A 617 -0.31 2.12 -3.99
N ASN A 618 -1.37 2.04 -4.79
CA ASN A 618 -2.72 2.34 -4.32
C ASN A 618 -3.30 1.20 -3.46
N LEU A 619 -3.54 1.48 -2.17
CA LEU A 619 -4.30 0.61 -1.27
C LEU A 619 -5.79 0.95 -1.32
N ILE A 620 -6.63 -0.04 -1.64
CA ILE A 620 -8.08 0.08 -1.79
C ILE A 620 -8.75 -0.84 -0.76
N GLY A 621 -9.49 -0.26 0.18
CA GLY A 621 -10.39 -0.99 1.09
C GLY A 621 -11.85 -0.77 0.71
N TYR A 622 -12.66 -1.84 0.73
CA TYR A 622 -14.11 -1.78 0.49
C TYR A 622 -14.86 -2.79 1.36
N GLY A 623 -16.04 -2.44 1.88
CA GLY A 623 -16.76 -3.24 2.88
C GLY A 623 -16.44 -2.83 4.34
N PRO A 624 -16.78 -3.69 5.33
CA PRO A 624 -16.61 -3.40 6.76
C PRO A 624 -15.17 -3.07 7.16
N ASN A 625 -15.00 -2.21 8.16
CA ASN A 625 -13.72 -1.79 8.76
C ASN A 625 -12.67 -1.21 7.78
N SER A 626 -13.03 -1.02 6.49
CA SER A 626 -12.15 -0.50 5.45
C SER A 626 -11.69 0.95 5.69
N GLU A 627 -12.32 1.68 6.60
CA GLU A 627 -11.85 2.98 7.05
C GLU A 627 -10.54 2.95 7.83
N LEU A 628 -10.13 1.77 8.35
CA LEU A 628 -8.83 1.58 8.98
C LEU A 628 -7.67 1.62 7.98
N LEU A 629 -7.91 1.25 6.72
CA LEU A 629 -6.93 1.27 5.61
C LEU A 629 -6.77 2.66 4.96
N ARG A 630 -7.32 3.73 5.56
CA ARG A 630 -7.33 5.09 4.99
C ARG A 630 -6.09 5.89 5.36
N GLY A 631 -5.14 5.91 4.44
CA GLY A 631 -3.95 6.75 4.48
C GLY A 631 -2.80 6.10 3.76
N ASN A 632 -1.59 6.53 4.08
CA ASN A 632 -0.37 5.80 3.73
C ASN A 632 -0.17 4.72 4.79
N HIS A 633 -0.02 3.48 4.34
CA HIS A 633 0.27 2.30 5.16
C HIS A 633 1.49 1.60 4.60
N ASP A 634 2.29 0.99 5.46
CA ASP A 634 3.32 0.03 5.03
C ASP A 634 2.66 -1.31 4.63
N ASN A 635 3.29 -2.07 3.72
CA ASN A 635 2.69 -3.33 3.25
C ASN A 635 2.56 -4.39 4.37
N THR A 636 3.38 -4.30 5.43
CA THR A 636 3.24 -5.14 6.63
C THR A 636 1.94 -4.85 7.40
N GLU A 637 1.44 -3.62 7.36
CA GLU A 637 0.19 -3.23 8.04
C GLU A 637 -1.05 -3.86 7.38
N VAL A 638 -0.99 -4.14 6.06
CA VAL A 638 -2.04 -4.90 5.35
C VAL A 638 -2.13 -6.33 5.88
N GLY A 639 -0.99 -6.99 6.11
CA GLY A 639 -0.93 -8.31 6.74
C GLY A 639 -1.45 -8.32 8.18
N LEU A 640 -1.16 -7.26 8.95
CA LEU A 640 -1.70 -7.09 10.31
C LEU A 640 -3.22 -6.88 10.31
N PHE A 641 -3.76 -6.10 9.36
CA PHE A 641 -5.20 -5.92 9.16
C PHE A 641 -5.89 -7.25 8.83
N ILE A 642 -5.37 -8.03 7.87
CA ILE A 642 -5.91 -9.36 7.52
C ILE A 642 -5.93 -10.28 8.76
N ASN A 643 -4.86 -10.29 9.54
CA ASN A 643 -4.77 -11.06 10.79
C ASN A 643 -5.83 -10.64 11.83
N ASP A 644 -6.11 -9.34 11.97
CA ASP A 644 -7.11 -8.80 12.90
C ASP A 644 -8.53 -9.14 12.45
N GLN A 645 -8.86 -8.91 11.18
CA GLN A 645 -10.19 -9.19 10.62
C GLN A 645 -10.55 -10.70 10.68
N LEU A 646 -9.56 -11.58 10.49
CA LEU A 646 -9.73 -13.03 10.60
C LEU A 646 -9.52 -13.57 12.03
N GLY A 647 -9.17 -12.72 13.00
CA GLY A 647 -9.01 -13.07 14.41
C GLY A 647 -7.91 -14.10 14.71
N LEU A 648 -6.86 -14.15 13.89
CA LEU A 648 -5.88 -15.24 13.87
C LEU A 648 -4.97 -15.29 15.11
N ASP A 649 -4.30 -16.42 15.29
CA ASP A 649 -3.30 -16.64 16.35
C ASP A 649 -1.94 -17.01 15.73
N LEU A 650 -1.41 -16.07 14.92
CA LEU A 650 -0.10 -16.24 14.26
C LEU A 650 1.02 -16.66 15.24
N PRO A 651 1.15 -16.12 16.46
CA PRO A 651 2.18 -16.59 17.41
C PRO A 651 2.09 -18.09 17.73
N SER A 652 0.87 -18.65 17.80
CA SER A 652 0.67 -20.10 18.00
C SER A 652 1.04 -20.91 16.75
N VAL A 653 0.75 -20.39 15.55
CA VAL A 653 1.16 -21.01 14.27
C VAL A 653 2.68 -20.97 14.10
N THR A 654 3.32 -19.82 14.33
CA THR A 654 4.78 -19.66 14.31
C THR A 654 5.46 -20.59 15.31
N LYS A 655 4.88 -20.76 16.51
CA LYS A 655 5.39 -21.72 17.51
C LYS A 655 5.21 -23.18 17.06
N LEU A 656 4.11 -23.53 16.40
CA LEU A 656 3.89 -24.87 15.86
C LEU A 656 4.86 -25.19 14.71
N LEU A 657 5.15 -24.22 13.84
CA LEU A 657 6.12 -24.34 12.75
C LEU A 657 7.57 -24.48 13.27
N ASN A 658 7.94 -23.70 14.29
CA ASN A 658 9.27 -23.73 14.92
C ASN A 658 9.41 -24.78 16.05
N ASP A 659 8.52 -25.78 16.09
CA ASP A 659 8.67 -26.94 16.96
C ASP A 659 9.86 -27.79 16.52
N LYS A 660 10.70 -28.24 17.46
CA LYS A 660 11.90 -29.07 17.18
C LYS A 660 11.59 -30.35 16.41
N LYS A 661 10.36 -30.88 16.47
CA LYS A 661 9.95 -32.04 15.66
C LYS A 661 9.95 -31.75 14.14
N ASN A 662 9.92 -30.47 13.75
CA ASN A 662 9.92 -30.01 12.36
C ASN A 662 11.31 -29.58 11.85
N GLU A 663 12.38 -29.74 12.65
CA GLU A 663 13.71 -29.19 12.33
C GLU A 663 14.24 -29.68 10.97
N ASP A 664 13.97 -30.95 10.62
CA ASP A 664 14.29 -31.49 9.29
C ASP A 664 13.58 -30.73 8.14
N TRP A 665 12.30 -30.40 8.31
CA TRP A 665 11.55 -29.61 7.33
C TRP A 665 12.07 -28.16 7.29
N LEU A 666 12.38 -27.54 8.44
CA LEU A 666 12.96 -26.19 8.50
C LEU A 666 14.32 -26.11 7.78
N VAL A 667 15.18 -27.11 7.92
CA VAL A 667 16.49 -27.14 7.26
C VAL A 667 16.37 -27.60 5.80
N ASN A 668 15.83 -28.78 5.54
CA ASN A 668 15.90 -29.41 4.22
C ASN A 668 14.83 -28.91 3.23
N LYS A 669 13.62 -28.60 3.71
CA LYS A 669 12.55 -28.03 2.86
C LYS A 669 12.64 -26.51 2.82
N VAL A 670 12.49 -25.81 3.94
CA VAL A 670 12.49 -24.34 3.99
C VAL A 670 13.88 -23.75 3.67
N GLY A 671 14.96 -24.26 4.28
CA GLY A 671 16.32 -23.74 4.10
C GLY A 671 16.78 -22.73 5.16
N ARG A 672 16.31 -22.88 6.40
CA ARG A 672 16.58 -21.98 7.54
C ARG A 672 18.07 -21.79 7.84
N ASP A 673 18.87 -22.83 7.65
CA ASP A 673 20.33 -22.85 7.80
C ASP A 673 21.04 -21.75 6.97
N LYS A 674 20.49 -21.45 5.79
CA LYS A 674 21.04 -20.44 4.86
C LYS A 674 20.83 -19.02 5.34
N VAL A 675 19.81 -18.80 6.19
CA VAL A 675 19.57 -17.52 6.88
C VAL A 675 20.57 -17.38 8.02
N GLU A 676 20.61 -18.35 8.93
CA GLU A 676 21.32 -18.25 10.21
C GLU A 676 22.85 -18.20 10.07
N HIS A 677 23.43 -18.80 9.01
CA HIS A 677 24.87 -18.72 8.75
C HIS A 677 25.33 -17.42 8.06
N GLY A 678 24.39 -16.58 7.62
CA GLY A 678 24.62 -15.27 7.01
C GLY A 678 25.19 -15.31 5.59
N VAL A 679 24.91 -14.27 4.80
CA VAL A 679 25.34 -14.15 3.40
C VAL A 679 26.85 -13.86 3.28
N LYS A 680 27.67 -14.90 3.50
CA LYS A 680 29.15 -14.87 3.54
C LYS A 680 29.84 -14.71 2.17
N SER A 681 29.16 -14.19 1.14
CA SER A 681 29.85 -13.77 -0.10
C SER A 681 29.25 -12.51 -0.73
N GLY A 682 30.06 -11.46 -0.82
CA GLY A 682 29.73 -10.24 -1.59
C GLY A 682 29.61 -10.46 -3.10
N ALA A 683 29.94 -11.66 -3.58
CA ALA A 683 29.68 -12.11 -4.95
C ALA A 683 28.20 -12.45 -5.17
N ARG A 684 27.52 -13.11 -4.21
CA ARG A 684 26.08 -13.46 -4.34
C ARG A 684 25.15 -12.27 -4.11
N ARG A 685 25.55 -11.25 -3.33
CA ARG A 685 24.77 -10.01 -3.14
C ARG A 685 24.52 -9.20 -4.43
N ARG A 686 25.17 -9.54 -5.55
CA ARG A 686 24.93 -8.94 -6.88
C ARG A 686 24.13 -9.83 -7.84
N ALA A 687 23.68 -11.01 -7.39
CA ALA A 687 22.93 -11.98 -8.19
C ALA A 687 21.58 -12.37 -7.58
N LEU A 688 21.18 -11.72 -6.47
CA LEU A 688 19.93 -11.98 -5.75
C LEU A 688 19.23 -10.64 -5.50
N GLY A 689 18.25 -10.32 -6.35
CA GLY A 689 17.60 -9.02 -6.42
C GLY A 689 16.41 -8.89 -5.47
N HIS A 690 16.60 -8.09 -4.42
CA HIS A 690 15.68 -7.79 -3.31
C HIS A 690 15.52 -8.91 -2.29
N GLN A 691 15.61 -8.53 -1.02
CA GLN A 691 14.86 -9.15 0.06
C GLN A 691 13.68 -8.21 0.35
N HIS A 692 12.47 -8.75 0.46
CA HIS A 692 11.43 -8.13 1.27
C HIS A 692 11.62 -8.68 2.69
N ASN A 693 11.45 -7.82 3.70
CA ASN A 693 11.46 -8.21 5.12
C ASN A 693 10.02 -8.45 5.59
#